data_AF-A0A1H3MR11-F1
#
_entry.id   AF-A0A1H3MR11-F1
#
_cell.length_a   1.000
_cell.length_b   1.000
_cell.length_c   1.000
_cell.angle_alpha   90.00
_cell.angle_beta   90.00
_cell.angle_gamma   90.00
#
_symmetry.space_group_name_H-M   'P 1'
#
loop_
_entity.id
_entity.type
_entity.pdbx_description
1 polymer ?
#
loop_
_entity_poly.entity_id
_entity_poly.type
_entity_poly.pdbx_seq_one_letter_code
_entity_poly.pdbx_strand_id
1 'polypeptide(L)'
;MKNNVRYTLQIGGIVLVTTILGLGAFWYFGSEVGFYALIVAIPTVVIGAAIVYARQSSATGGGGTTQYFEGKAQRVGEDVRDLLREYDRLAGELSEWDTDPIEEEVTYLLDQLAEAGVEFDRAANRFEVTGTGEVRDLERLEDRVSELRSEIADSARTHVHTKLEDCADAQRRLKDAGLIDRVREPQAPDGNSFGALLDAIDDADAAMDAAIDDAAAELDAIAEATDAPLDPIDRGVGRADDALAEGEYHAVADALLDARDDLERDLSTDFESERSSLESFVDTAASSVVTDYVSPALLEELEDVHEELETVDSALDMARVRELTEETRSVCTEMIESMSTELDEHLRTLANADVPDDYYEYQSAADESYVSDLRAASDLDDYRSVWLNAAGELSAAIDAVEEKAAVAEAYGTVEDDITETLRATGRVEGDDLHVKQTAAFLELYADLHEDVSYEPSTPALVAEDFGEAYDVTVQAGFDEGGPKRRIDVSLVGGSLEESRTIETHLLDVVTFEEVPYGEYDLTVTTDEEGYGSVEREVVVDEDVELEATVPEIALREEVCAGIEDDAREALPDARDLFESEYGETEYLSTSMDFPMSDRFLPCLLALWAEEEGLTATRADGEVLVYDGEQFGNRLANIVRHNLAEGESIPYTQIRNRYLAVPAPDELIVDTLQESPVASDVECDETEVTKVA
;
A
#
# COMPACT_ATOMS: atom_id res chain seq x y z
N MET A 1 74.65 79.66 -34.55
CA MET A 1 73.32 80.27 -34.27
C MET A 1 72.93 81.24 -35.37
N LYS A 2 72.35 80.72 -36.46
CA LYS A 2 71.69 81.46 -37.56
C LYS A 2 71.09 80.39 -38.48
N ASN A 3 70.03 79.73 -38.03
CA ASN A 3 69.17 78.88 -38.88
C ASN A 3 67.78 78.61 -38.27
N ASN A 4 67.51 78.97 -37.01
CA ASN A 4 66.18 78.86 -36.38
C ASN A 4 65.30 80.12 -36.49
N VAL A 5 65.49 80.98 -37.49
CA VAL A 5 64.65 82.19 -37.69
C VAL A 5 63.81 82.13 -38.97
N ARG A 6 63.91 81.06 -39.78
CA ARG A 6 63.10 80.92 -41.02
C ARG A 6 61.84 80.07 -40.91
N TYR A 7 61.73 79.17 -39.92
CA TYR A 7 60.56 78.28 -39.80
C TYR A 7 59.40 78.84 -38.95
N THR A 8 59.67 79.75 -38.01
CA THR A 8 58.62 80.35 -37.16
C THR A 8 57.90 81.53 -37.81
N LEU A 9 58.41 82.05 -38.95
CA LEU A 9 57.82 83.19 -39.68
C LEU A 9 56.88 82.76 -40.82
N GLN A 10 56.88 81.47 -41.20
CA GLN A 10 56.02 80.95 -42.27
C GLN A 10 54.61 80.57 -41.80
N ILE A 11 54.45 80.10 -40.56
CA ILE A 11 53.13 79.74 -40.00
C ILE A 11 52.41 80.98 -39.45
N GLY A 12 53.14 81.92 -38.82
CA GLY A 12 52.59 83.21 -38.40
C GLY A 12 52.17 84.12 -39.56
N GLY A 13 52.82 84.01 -40.72
CA GLY A 13 52.49 84.80 -41.92
C GLY A 13 51.18 84.40 -42.59
N ILE A 14 50.80 83.12 -42.56
CA ILE A 14 49.58 82.63 -43.22
C ILE A 14 48.33 83.02 -42.43
N VAL A 15 48.38 82.97 -41.09
CA VAL A 15 47.28 83.38 -40.20
C VAL A 15 47.07 84.90 -40.24
N LEU A 16 48.16 85.68 -40.35
CA LEU A 16 48.08 87.14 -40.38
C LEU A 16 47.59 87.66 -41.74
N VAL A 17 47.93 87.00 -42.85
CA VAL A 17 47.42 87.32 -44.20
C VAL A 17 45.94 86.95 -44.35
N THR A 18 45.50 85.82 -43.81
CA THR A 18 44.07 85.42 -43.83
C THR A 18 43.20 86.31 -42.94
N THR A 19 43.72 86.74 -41.78
CA THR A 19 42.99 87.66 -40.88
C THR A 19 42.90 89.08 -41.46
N ILE A 20 43.94 89.58 -42.13
CA ILE A 20 43.92 90.90 -42.79
C ILE A 20 43.05 90.91 -44.04
N LEU A 21 43.06 89.84 -44.84
CA LEU A 21 42.16 89.69 -46.00
C LEU A 21 40.69 89.53 -45.57
N GLY A 22 40.44 88.85 -44.44
CA GLY A 22 39.10 88.73 -43.84
C GLY A 22 38.57 90.05 -43.27
N LEU A 23 39.42 90.84 -42.58
CA LEU A 23 39.02 92.15 -42.03
C LEU A 23 38.81 93.20 -43.12
N GLY A 24 39.61 93.17 -44.20
CA GLY A 24 39.51 94.11 -45.31
C GLY A 24 38.28 93.89 -46.21
N ALA A 25 37.87 92.63 -46.41
CA ALA A 25 36.67 92.29 -47.17
C ALA A 25 35.38 92.66 -46.43
N PHE A 26 35.37 92.59 -45.09
CA PHE A 26 34.23 92.93 -44.24
C PHE A 26 33.95 94.44 -44.16
N TRP A 27 34.96 95.29 -44.36
CA TRP A 27 34.82 96.75 -44.25
C TRP A 27 34.37 97.43 -45.55
N TYR A 28 34.55 96.80 -46.73
CA TYR A 28 34.30 97.44 -48.03
C TYR A 28 32.97 97.04 -48.69
N PHE A 29 32.37 95.89 -48.35
CA PHE A 29 31.10 95.44 -48.94
C PHE A 29 30.04 95.17 -47.86
N GLY A 30 29.12 96.13 -47.70
CA GLY A 30 27.92 95.98 -46.88
C GLY A 30 27.02 94.83 -47.34
N SER A 31 26.20 94.36 -46.39
CA SER A 31 25.34 93.18 -46.41
C SER A 31 24.60 92.92 -47.74
N GLU A 32 25.05 91.88 -48.45
CA GLU A 32 24.22 90.83 -49.10
C GLU A 32 25.02 89.94 -50.08
N VAL A 33 26.30 90.25 -50.37
CA VAL A 33 27.14 89.47 -51.32
C VAL A 33 28.20 88.59 -50.63
N GLY A 34 28.29 88.63 -49.29
CA GLY A 34 29.30 87.89 -48.51
C GLY A 34 29.17 86.36 -48.55
N PHE A 35 28.00 85.81 -48.93
CA PHE A 35 27.76 84.35 -48.88
C PHE A 35 28.27 83.60 -50.13
N TYR A 36 28.33 84.26 -51.29
CA TYR A 36 28.82 83.62 -52.53
C TYR A 36 30.34 83.63 -52.68
N ALA A 37 31.04 84.54 -52.00
CA ALA A 37 32.51 84.56 -51.98
C ALA A 37 33.10 83.39 -51.17
N LEU A 38 32.41 82.89 -50.14
CA LEU A 38 32.94 81.84 -49.26
C LEU A 38 32.70 80.42 -49.83
N ILE A 39 31.59 80.23 -50.55
CA ILE A 39 31.24 78.94 -51.19
C ILE A 39 31.97 78.74 -52.54
N VAL A 40 32.27 79.80 -53.28
CA VAL A 40 32.99 79.68 -54.57
C VAL A 40 34.49 79.88 -54.40
N ALA A 41 34.97 80.83 -53.59
CA ALA A 41 36.42 81.12 -53.55
C ALA A 41 37.23 80.04 -52.82
N ILE A 42 36.72 79.40 -51.77
CA ILE A 42 37.49 78.37 -51.03
C ILE A 42 37.65 77.10 -51.88
N PRO A 43 36.61 76.54 -52.52
CA PRO A 43 36.79 75.41 -53.43
C PRO A 43 37.56 75.79 -54.69
N THR A 44 37.43 77.01 -55.23
CA THR A 44 38.19 77.40 -56.44
C THR A 44 39.66 77.71 -56.12
N VAL A 45 40.00 78.11 -54.89
CA VAL A 45 41.39 78.24 -54.41
C VAL A 45 41.95 76.88 -54.03
N VAL A 46 41.15 75.93 -53.51
CA VAL A 46 41.58 74.55 -53.22
C VAL A 46 41.70 73.71 -54.50
N ILE A 47 40.78 73.85 -55.46
CA ILE A 47 40.85 73.23 -56.81
C ILE A 47 41.90 73.95 -57.67
N GLY A 48 42.06 75.26 -57.54
CA GLY A 48 43.14 76.03 -58.16
C GLY A 48 44.51 75.65 -57.59
N ALA A 49 44.62 75.47 -56.27
CA ALA A 49 45.81 74.94 -55.62
C ALA A 49 46.05 73.47 -56.00
N ALA A 50 45.00 72.64 -56.15
CA ALA A 50 45.13 71.26 -56.61
C ALA A 50 45.53 71.15 -58.09
N ILE A 51 45.03 72.03 -58.97
CA ILE A 51 45.42 72.06 -60.40
C ILE A 51 46.81 72.66 -60.60
N VAL A 52 47.22 73.67 -59.80
CA VAL A 52 48.59 74.21 -59.82
C VAL A 52 49.57 73.23 -59.16
N TYR A 53 49.19 72.53 -58.09
CA TYR A 53 50.01 71.49 -57.45
C TYR A 53 50.12 70.24 -58.36
N ALA A 54 49.05 69.83 -59.04
CA ALA A 54 49.07 68.72 -59.99
C ALA A 54 49.77 69.05 -61.33
N ARG A 55 49.77 70.31 -61.80
CA ARG A 55 50.56 70.74 -62.97
C ARG A 55 52.02 71.05 -62.64
N GLN A 56 52.35 71.36 -61.39
CA GLN A 56 53.74 71.56 -60.96
C GLN A 56 54.43 70.26 -60.54
N SER A 57 53.68 69.18 -60.25
CA SER A 57 54.21 67.84 -59.97
C SER A 57 54.43 66.97 -61.22
N SER A 58 54.00 67.40 -62.41
CA SER A 58 54.14 66.63 -63.66
C SER A 58 55.17 67.20 -64.65
N ALA A 59 56.01 68.15 -64.22
CA ALA A 59 57.09 68.70 -65.04
C ALA A 59 58.41 68.92 -64.27
N THR A 60 58.81 67.95 -63.43
CA THR A 60 60.23 67.72 -63.10
C THR A 60 60.38 66.26 -62.68
N GLY A 61 61.14 65.47 -63.43
CA GLY A 61 61.28 64.03 -63.21
C GLY A 61 61.94 63.68 -61.87
N GLY A 62 61.44 62.63 -61.21
CA GLY A 62 62.20 61.81 -60.27
C GLY A 62 61.77 61.69 -58.79
N GLY A 63 60.62 62.21 -58.34
CA GLY A 63 60.34 62.29 -56.88
C GLY A 63 58.98 61.80 -56.32
N GLY A 64 58.03 61.34 -57.14
CA GLY A 64 56.68 60.97 -56.68
C GLY A 64 56.52 59.52 -56.17
N THR A 65 57.39 58.61 -56.62
CA THR A 65 57.38 57.20 -56.22
C THR A 65 57.98 56.97 -54.84
N THR A 66 58.95 57.79 -54.44
CA THR A 66 59.68 57.65 -53.16
C THR A 66 58.82 58.00 -51.94
N GLN A 67 58.02 59.08 -51.97
CA GLN A 67 57.16 59.45 -50.84
C GLN A 67 55.97 58.50 -50.62
N TYR A 68 55.42 57.94 -51.71
CA TYR A 68 54.35 56.95 -51.61
C TYR A 68 54.88 55.60 -51.11
N PHE A 69 56.07 55.19 -51.56
CA PHE A 69 56.78 54.03 -51.04
C PHE A 69 57.09 54.18 -49.55
N GLU A 70 57.68 55.29 -49.12
CA GLU A 70 58.03 55.56 -47.72
C GLU A 70 56.79 55.51 -46.79
N GLY A 71 55.67 56.10 -47.22
CA GLY A 71 54.42 56.03 -46.45
C GLY A 71 53.78 54.63 -46.39
N LYS A 72 53.92 53.82 -47.44
CA LYS A 72 53.44 52.43 -47.45
C LYS A 72 54.36 51.52 -46.64
N ALA A 73 55.68 51.68 -46.77
CA ALA A 73 56.70 50.98 -46.01
C ALA A 73 56.54 51.22 -44.51
N GLN A 74 56.24 52.46 -44.10
CA GLN A 74 55.97 52.79 -42.72
C GLN A 74 54.73 52.06 -42.18
N ARG A 75 53.64 51.98 -42.95
CA ARG A 75 52.43 51.27 -42.53
C ARG A 75 52.67 49.77 -42.37
N VAL A 76 53.29 49.13 -43.37
CA VAL A 76 53.59 47.69 -43.32
C VAL A 76 54.56 47.38 -42.16
N GLY A 77 55.55 48.24 -41.91
CA GLY A 77 56.43 48.10 -40.74
C GLY A 77 55.71 48.27 -39.40
N GLU A 78 54.71 49.17 -39.32
CA GLU A 78 53.83 49.29 -38.14
C GLU A 78 52.98 48.04 -37.95
N ASP A 79 52.39 47.49 -39.03
CA ASP A 79 51.57 46.27 -38.98
C ASP A 79 52.38 45.04 -38.54
N VAL A 80 53.63 44.89 -39.03
CA VAL A 80 54.56 43.84 -38.60
C VAL A 80 54.95 44.01 -37.14
N ARG A 81 55.25 45.24 -36.70
CA ARG A 81 55.60 45.52 -35.30
C ARG A 81 54.47 45.16 -34.34
N ASP A 82 53.23 45.50 -34.72
CA ASP A 82 52.06 45.23 -33.92
C ASP A 82 51.76 43.71 -33.91
N LEU A 83 51.92 43.01 -35.04
CA LEU A 83 51.83 41.55 -35.13
C LEU A 83 52.85 40.84 -34.21
N LEU A 84 54.13 41.22 -34.27
CA LEU A 84 55.18 40.59 -33.46
C LEU A 84 54.94 40.83 -31.96
N ARG A 85 54.45 42.02 -31.59
CA ARG A 85 54.09 42.30 -30.20
C ARG A 85 52.92 41.45 -29.71
N GLU A 86 51.92 41.23 -30.56
CA GLU A 86 50.78 40.35 -30.26
C GLU A 86 51.24 38.89 -30.12
N TYR A 87 52.08 38.43 -31.03
CA TYR A 87 52.66 37.09 -31.02
C TYR A 87 53.55 36.83 -29.81
N ASP A 88 54.54 37.69 -29.53
CA ASP A 88 55.45 37.52 -28.39
C ASP A 88 54.68 37.53 -27.06
N ARG A 89 53.53 38.24 -26.99
CA ARG A 89 52.65 38.17 -25.81
C ARG A 89 51.98 36.81 -25.69
N LEU A 90 51.37 36.29 -26.75
CA LEU A 90 50.73 34.97 -26.72
C LEU A 90 51.74 33.87 -26.42
N ALA A 91 52.90 33.89 -27.06
CA ALA A 91 53.96 32.92 -26.82
C ALA A 91 54.49 32.98 -25.38
N GLY A 92 54.40 34.14 -24.72
CA GLY A 92 54.77 34.30 -23.32
C GLY A 92 53.73 33.79 -22.33
N GLU A 93 52.45 33.91 -22.64
CA GLU A 93 51.34 33.48 -21.77
C GLU A 93 50.94 32.01 -22.01
N LEU A 94 51.19 31.46 -23.21
CA LEU A 94 50.88 30.06 -23.57
C LEU A 94 52.15 29.20 -23.54
N SER A 95 52.55 28.77 -22.35
CA SER A 95 53.85 28.13 -22.04
C SER A 95 54.15 26.81 -22.77
N GLU A 96 53.15 26.19 -23.40
CA GLU A 96 53.28 24.92 -24.15
C GLU A 96 52.85 25.00 -25.62
N TRP A 97 52.54 26.21 -26.10
CA TRP A 97 52.15 26.38 -27.48
C TRP A 97 53.36 26.18 -28.41
N ASP A 98 53.25 25.21 -29.32
CA ASP A 98 54.27 24.97 -30.35
C ASP A 98 54.37 26.16 -31.29
N THR A 99 55.39 26.97 -31.04
CA THR A 99 55.67 28.21 -31.76
C THR A 99 56.65 28.02 -32.91
N ASP A 100 57.31 26.86 -33.01
CA ASP A 100 58.36 26.59 -34.00
C ASP A 100 57.88 26.83 -35.45
N PRO A 101 56.68 26.36 -35.87
CA PRO A 101 56.19 26.61 -37.23
C PRO A 101 55.94 28.10 -37.53
N ILE A 102 55.53 28.87 -36.51
CA ILE A 102 55.25 30.30 -36.64
C ILE A 102 56.57 31.10 -36.65
N GLU A 103 57.56 30.71 -35.84
CA GLU A 103 58.88 31.33 -35.79
C GLU A 103 59.60 31.26 -37.15
N GLU A 104 59.46 30.14 -37.87
CA GLU A 104 59.99 29.98 -39.23
C GLU A 104 59.34 30.99 -40.20
N GLU A 105 58.02 31.17 -40.13
CA GLU A 105 57.27 32.09 -41.00
C GLU A 105 57.50 33.56 -40.64
N VAL A 106 57.64 33.88 -39.36
CA VAL A 106 58.04 35.21 -38.87
C VAL A 106 59.44 35.56 -39.38
N THR A 107 60.38 34.63 -39.30
CA THR A 107 61.75 34.84 -39.79
C THR A 107 61.75 35.08 -41.30
N TYR A 108 61.01 34.27 -42.06
CA TYR A 108 60.85 34.43 -43.49
C TYR A 108 60.21 35.78 -43.89
N LEU A 109 59.20 36.23 -43.15
CA LEU A 109 58.57 37.53 -43.34
C LEU A 109 59.56 38.69 -43.10
N LEU A 110 60.36 38.62 -42.03
CA LEU A 110 61.36 39.64 -41.70
C LEU A 110 62.48 39.72 -42.74
N ASP A 111 62.93 38.59 -43.26
CA ASP A 111 63.92 38.54 -44.35
C ASP A 111 63.37 39.19 -45.63
N GLN A 112 62.12 38.89 -46.02
CA GLN A 112 61.50 39.54 -47.19
C GLN A 112 61.27 41.05 -46.98
N LEU A 113 60.94 41.46 -45.76
CA LEU A 113 60.76 42.86 -45.42
C LEU A 113 62.07 43.65 -45.56
N ALA A 114 63.19 43.04 -45.13
CA ALA A 114 64.53 43.59 -45.32
C ALA A 114 64.91 43.69 -46.81
N GLU A 115 64.61 42.66 -47.62
CA GLU A 115 64.80 42.69 -49.08
C GLU A 115 63.97 43.79 -49.77
N ALA A 116 62.78 44.08 -49.26
CA ALA A 116 61.91 45.15 -49.75
C ALA A 116 62.35 46.56 -49.30
N GLY A 117 63.34 46.68 -48.41
CA GLY A 117 63.91 47.95 -47.96
C GLY A 117 63.40 48.46 -46.62
N VAL A 118 62.86 47.59 -45.77
CA VAL A 118 62.46 47.88 -44.39
C VAL A 118 63.19 46.91 -43.45
N GLU A 119 64.18 47.41 -42.71
CA GLU A 119 64.96 46.60 -41.77
C GLU A 119 64.27 46.60 -40.40
N PHE A 120 64.12 45.42 -39.80
CA PHE A 120 63.44 45.24 -38.52
C PHE A 120 64.40 44.72 -37.45
N ASP A 121 64.43 45.39 -36.30
CA ASP A 121 65.10 44.93 -35.08
C ASP A 121 64.05 44.37 -34.12
N ARG A 122 63.91 43.04 -34.10
CA ARG A 122 62.93 42.33 -33.26
C ARG A 122 63.21 42.52 -31.77
N ALA A 123 64.49 42.51 -31.36
CA ALA A 123 64.87 42.67 -29.96
C ALA A 123 64.53 44.07 -29.42
N ALA A 124 64.65 45.11 -30.25
CA ALA A 124 64.26 46.48 -29.89
C ALA A 124 62.79 46.82 -30.24
N ASN A 125 62.09 45.90 -30.92
CA ASN A 125 60.76 46.08 -31.52
C ASN A 125 60.63 47.39 -32.32
N ARG A 126 61.59 47.64 -33.23
CA ARG A 126 61.70 48.86 -34.05
C ARG A 126 62.03 48.51 -35.49
N PHE A 127 61.63 49.36 -36.42
CA PHE A 127 61.97 49.23 -37.83
C PHE A 127 62.49 50.55 -38.41
N GLU A 128 63.29 50.45 -39.46
CA GLU A 128 63.81 51.57 -40.23
C GLU A 128 63.56 51.35 -41.73
N VAL A 129 63.12 52.39 -42.43
CA VAL A 129 62.92 52.35 -43.89
C VAL A 129 64.22 52.79 -44.55
N THR A 130 64.98 51.85 -45.11
CA THR A 130 66.34 52.07 -45.65
C THR A 130 66.40 52.08 -47.18
N GLY A 131 65.38 51.58 -47.87
CA GLY A 131 65.39 51.33 -49.32
C GLY A 131 64.45 52.19 -50.19
N THR A 132 64.54 51.98 -51.51
CA THR A 132 63.59 52.47 -52.53
C THR A 132 63.04 51.29 -53.35
N GLY A 133 62.42 50.33 -52.67
CA GLY A 133 61.87 49.10 -53.27
C GLY A 133 60.63 49.35 -54.15
N GLU A 134 60.05 48.27 -54.67
CA GLU A 134 58.78 48.35 -55.40
C GLU A 134 57.59 48.35 -54.43
N VAL A 135 56.66 49.29 -54.61
CA VAL A 135 55.40 49.36 -53.85
C VAL A 135 54.62 48.04 -53.90
N ARG A 136 54.71 47.32 -55.01
CA ARG A 136 54.02 46.03 -55.22
C ARG A 136 54.54 44.94 -54.28
N ASP A 137 55.80 45.00 -53.88
CA ASP A 137 56.36 44.04 -52.92
C ASP A 137 55.86 44.36 -51.50
N LEU A 138 55.69 45.64 -51.17
CA LEU A 138 55.05 46.05 -49.91
C LEU A 138 53.56 45.69 -49.84
N GLU A 139 52.82 45.75 -50.96
CA GLU A 139 51.42 45.27 -51.02
C GLU A 139 51.33 43.76 -50.80
N ARG A 140 52.23 42.97 -51.40
CA ARG A 140 52.33 41.52 -51.14
C ARG A 140 52.69 41.22 -49.68
N LEU A 141 53.58 42.01 -49.09
CA LEU A 141 53.98 41.85 -47.68
C LEU A 141 52.85 42.23 -46.72
N GLU A 142 52.07 43.27 -47.01
CA GLU A 142 50.87 43.62 -46.24
C GLU A 142 49.85 42.45 -46.25
N ASP A 143 49.62 41.84 -47.43
CA ASP A 143 48.77 40.66 -47.55
C ASP A 143 49.35 39.47 -46.74
N ARG A 144 50.67 39.23 -46.81
CA ARG A 144 51.34 38.16 -46.04
C ARG A 144 51.31 38.39 -44.54
N VAL A 145 51.41 39.64 -44.07
CA VAL A 145 51.26 40.00 -42.63
C VAL A 145 49.85 39.66 -42.15
N SER A 146 48.83 39.94 -42.97
CA SER A 146 47.45 39.57 -42.65
C SER A 146 47.23 38.06 -42.66
N GLU A 147 47.85 37.33 -43.59
CA GLU A 147 47.80 35.87 -43.66
C GLU A 147 48.48 35.25 -42.45
N LEU A 148 49.71 35.68 -42.12
CA LEU A 148 50.45 35.22 -40.95
C LEU A 148 49.71 35.54 -39.64
N ARG A 149 49.06 36.71 -39.53
CA ARG A 149 48.19 37.01 -38.38
C ARG A 149 47.05 35.99 -38.23
N SER A 150 46.46 35.53 -39.34
CA SER A 150 45.45 34.47 -39.31
C SER A 150 46.07 33.13 -38.94
N GLU A 151 47.21 32.76 -39.53
CA GLU A 151 47.93 31.51 -39.22
C GLU A 151 48.30 31.42 -37.72
N ILE A 152 48.78 32.53 -37.14
CA ILE A 152 49.07 32.68 -35.72
C ILE A 152 47.80 32.50 -34.88
N ALA A 153 46.72 33.21 -35.22
CA ALA A 153 45.47 33.12 -34.48
C ALA A 153 44.83 31.74 -34.56
N ASP A 154 44.88 31.07 -35.72
CA ASP A 154 44.33 29.73 -35.92
C ASP A 154 45.16 28.66 -35.20
N SER A 155 46.50 28.80 -35.19
CA SER A 155 47.39 27.93 -34.42
C SER A 155 47.17 28.08 -32.91
N ALA A 156 47.16 29.33 -32.40
CA ALA A 156 46.88 29.61 -31.00
C ALA A 156 45.47 29.14 -30.59
N ARG A 157 44.47 29.35 -31.45
CA ARG A 157 43.10 28.86 -31.22
C ARG A 157 43.04 27.35 -31.10
N THR A 158 43.78 26.63 -31.95
CA THR A 158 43.83 25.16 -31.89
C THR A 158 44.41 24.70 -30.56
N HIS A 159 45.52 25.31 -30.12
CA HIS A 159 46.11 25.03 -28.82
C HIS A 159 45.16 25.32 -27.65
N VAL A 160 44.54 26.51 -27.64
CA VAL A 160 43.54 26.87 -26.61
C VAL A 160 42.38 25.89 -26.60
N HIS A 161 41.86 25.50 -27.77
CA HIS A 161 40.76 24.54 -27.83
C HIS A 161 41.12 23.19 -27.20
N THR A 162 42.33 22.68 -27.47
CA THR A 162 42.84 21.47 -26.81
C THR A 162 42.91 21.64 -25.30
N LYS A 163 43.43 22.78 -24.81
CA LYS A 163 43.46 23.07 -23.37
C LYS A 163 42.06 23.13 -22.73
N LEU A 164 41.07 23.70 -23.42
CA LEU A 164 39.68 23.71 -22.94
C LEU A 164 39.08 22.29 -22.88
N GLU A 165 39.38 21.46 -23.88
CA GLU A 165 38.97 20.04 -23.90
C GLU A 165 39.64 19.27 -22.73
N ASP A 166 40.93 19.48 -22.51
CA ASP A 166 41.67 18.88 -21.40
C ASP A 166 41.09 19.28 -20.03
N CYS A 167 40.75 20.57 -19.84
CA CYS A 167 40.10 21.06 -18.63
C CYS A 167 38.73 20.37 -18.42
N ALA A 168 37.91 20.29 -19.47
CA ALA A 168 36.60 19.65 -19.39
C ALA A 168 36.71 18.15 -19.10
N ASP A 169 37.67 17.45 -19.71
CA ASP A 169 37.91 16.02 -19.47
C ASP A 169 38.44 15.76 -18.05
N ALA A 170 39.36 16.59 -17.55
CA ALA A 170 39.84 16.52 -16.17
C ALA A 170 38.69 16.67 -15.16
N GLN A 171 37.82 17.66 -15.37
CA GLN A 171 36.63 17.84 -14.52
C GLN A 171 35.64 16.67 -14.64
N ARG A 172 35.46 16.06 -15.83
CA ARG A 172 34.62 14.87 -15.98
C ARG A 172 35.16 13.71 -15.15
N ARG A 173 36.48 13.49 -15.14
CA ARG A 173 37.11 12.46 -14.30
C ARG A 173 36.87 12.69 -12.81
N LEU A 174 36.99 13.94 -12.35
CA LEU A 174 36.68 14.30 -10.96
C LEU A 174 35.21 14.06 -10.63
N LYS A 175 34.31 14.42 -11.54
CA LYS A 175 32.87 14.21 -11.37
C LYS A 175 32.51 12.72 -11.32
N ASP A 176 33.07 11.92 -12.22
CA ASP A 176 32.83 10.47 -12.28
C ASP A 176 33.33 9.77 -11.01
N ALA A 177 34.36 10.32 -10.35
CA ALA A 177 34.85 9.87 -9.06
C ALA A 177 34.08 10.46 -7.85
N GLY A 178 33.03 11.25 -8.10
CA GLY A 178 32.19 11.86 -7.05
C GLY A 178 32.81 13.06 -6.33
N LEU A 179 33.96 13.56 -6.77
CA LEU A 179 34.66 14.66 -6.10
C LEU A 179 34.08 16.04 -6.40
N ILE A 180 33.35 16.19 -7.52
CA ILE A 180 32.65 17.44 -7.86
C ILE A 180 31.25 17.15 -8.39
N ASP A 181 30.30 18.05 -8.10
CA ASP A 181 28.90 17.87 -8.53
C ASP A 181 28.70 18.07 -10.04
N ARG A 182 29.49 18.97 -10.65
CA ARG A 182 29.25 19.42 -12.03
C ARG A 182 30.54 19.86 -12.72
N VAL A 183 30.55 19.62 -14.03
CA VAL A 183 31.57 20.15 -14.93
C VAL A 183 31.23 21.59 -15.29
N ARG A 184 32.15 22.51 -15.02
CA ARG A 184 32.13 23.91 -15.43
C ARG A 184 32.86 24.01 -16.76
N GLU A 185 32.14 23.80 -17.86
CA GLU A 185 32.73 23.86 -19.20
C GLU A 185 33.21 25.30 -19.50
N PRO A 186 34.50 25.49 -19.83
CA PRO A 186 35.03 26.80 -20.20
C PRO A 186 34.36 27.33 -21.47
N GLN A 187 34.23 28.65 -21.60
CA GLN A 187 33.63 29.22 -22.80
C GLN A 187 34.61 29.18 -23.97
N ALA A 188 34.14 28.68 -25.12
CA ALA A 188 34.91 28.74 -26.34
C ALA A 188 35.12 30.20 -26.77
N PRO A 189 36.30 30.55 -27.30
CA PRO A 189 36.62 31.94 -27.65
C PRO A 189 35.73 32.47 -28.78
N ASP A 190 35.11 33.64 -28.54
CA ASP A 190 34.29 34.37 -29.50
C ASP A 190 35.15 35.10 -30.55
N GLY A 191 35.66 34.33 -31.52
CA GLY A 191 36.43 34.84 -32.67
C GLY A 191 37.92 34.50 -32.61
N ASN A 192 38.72 35.22 -33.41
CA ASN A 192 40.16 34.98 -33.58
C ASN A 192 41.01 36.10 -32.94
N SER A 193 40.43 36.88 -32.02
CA SER A 193 41.19 37.94 -31.34
C SER A 193 42.07 37.34 -30.26
N PHE A 194 43.32 37.79 -30.17
CA PHE A 194 44.28 37.30 -29.19
C PHE A 194 43.85 37.52 -27.73
N GLY A 195 43.08 38.58 -27.44
CA GLY A 195 42.51 38.79 -26.10
C GLY A 195 41.52 37.69 -25.73
N ALA A 196 40.57 37.38 -26.62
CA ALA A 196 39.58 36.34 -26.37
C ALA A 196 40.18 34.94 -26.20
N LEU A 197 41.35 34.67 -26.78
CA LEU A 197 42.07 33.41 -26.58
C LEU A 197 42.68 33.29 -25.19
N LEU A 198 43.24 34.39 -24.66
CA LEU A 198 43.80 34.43 -23.31
C LEU A 198 42.68 34.40 -22.25
N ASP A 199 41.62 35.18 -22.46
CA ASP A 199 40.46 35.20 -21.55
C ASP A 199 39.84 33.79 -21.41
N ALA A 200 39.85 32.98 -22.49
CA ALA A 200 39.35 31.61 -22.45
C ALA A 200 40.22 30.66 -21.61
N ILE A 201 41.54 30.87 -21.57
CA ILE A 201 42.45 30.10 -20.69
C ILE A 201 42.26 30.54 -19.24
N ASP A 202 42.19 31.85 -18.97
CA ASP A 202 41.91 32.37 -17.63
C ASP A 202 40.57 31.82 -17.08
N ASP A 203 39.54 31.71 -17.93
CA ASP A 203 38.26 31.09 -17.58
C ASP A 203 38.39 29.59 -17.28
N ALA A 204 39.25 28.87 -18.02
CA ALA A 204 39.51 27.45 -17.80
C ALA A 204 40.28 27.20 -16.50
N ASP A 205 41.27 28.05 -16.20
CA ASP A 205 42.03 28.01 -14.95
C ASP A 205 41.11 28.28 -13.76
N ALA A 206 40.26 29.31 -13.84
CA ALA A 206 39.28 29.60 -12.80
C ALA A 206 38.23 28.48 -12.64
N ALA A 207 37.85 27.81 -13.73
CA ALA A 207 36.94 26.67 -13.66
C ALA A 207 37.58 25.47 -12.95
N MET A 208 38.88 25.24 -13.18
CA MET A 208 39.61 24.15 -12.55
C MET A 208 39.96 24.46 -11.09
N ASP A 209 40.34 25.70 -10.77
CA ASP A 209 40.53 26.19 -9.39
C ASP A 209 39.28 25.94 -8.53
N ALA A 210 38.10 26.29 -9.06
CA ALA A 210 36.84 25.99 -8.40
C ALA A 210 36.53 24.49 -8.30
N ALA A 211 37.09 23.65 -9.17
CA ALA A 211 36.96 22.20 -9.07
C ALA A 211 37.91 21.61 -8.01
N ILE A 212 39.08 22.22 -7.80
CA ILE A 212 40.00 21.89 -6.69
C ILE A 212 39.30 22.18 -5.35
N ASP A 213 38.72 23.37 -5.21
CA ASP A 213 37.98 23.76 -3.99
C ASP A 213 36.82 22.81 -3.68
N ASP A 214 36.01 22.45 -4.69
CA ASP A 214 34.89 21.52 -4.53
C ASP A 214 35.39 20.13 -4.10
N ALA A 215 36.43 19.61 -4.77
CA ALA A 215 37.01 18.29 -4.46
C ALA A 215 37.65 18.24 -3.07
N ALA A 216 38.32 19.31 -2.65
CA ALA A 216 38.88 19.43 -1.32
C ALA A 216 37.77 19.41 -0.26
N ALA A 217 36.69 20.16 -0.47
CA ALA A 217 35.56 20.20 0.45
C ALA A 217 34.87 18.83 0.60
N GLU A 218 34.73 18.08 -0.49
CA GLU A 218 34.16 16.73 -0.45
C GLU A 218 35.07 15.75 0.31
N LEU A 219 36.38 15.75 0.03
CA LEU A 219 37.33 14.91 0.73
C LEU A 219 37.43 15.27 2.23
N ASP A 220 37.38 16.57 2.57
CA ASP A 220 37.36 17.04 3.94
C ASP A 220 36.10 16.58 4.68
N ALA A 221 34.94 16.61 4.02
CA ALA A 221 33.69 16.13 4.61
C ALA A 221 33.75 14.62 4.91
N ILE A 222 34.32 13.83 4.00
CA ILE A 222 34.53 12.39 4.22
C ILE A 222 35.50 12.17 5.39
N ALA A 223 36.62 12.89 5.41
CA ALA A 223 37.62 12.77 6.48
C ALA A 223 37.05 13.20 7.85
N GLU A 224 36.26 14.28 7.92
CA GLU A 224 35.62 14.72 9.16
C GLU A 224 34.60 13.71 9.67
N ALA A 225 33.76 13.16 8.78
CA ALA A 225 32.77 12.14 9.15
C ALA A 225 33.42 10.83 9.66
N THR A 226 34.68 10.59 9.30
CA THR A 226 35.42 9.38 9.60
C THR A 226 36.56 9.55 10.61
N ASP A 227 36.77 10.77 11.12
CA ASP A 227 37.94 11.15 11.94
C ASP A 227 39.30 10.84 11.28
N ALA A 228 39.35 10.83 9.94
CA ALA A 228 40.55 10.56 9.17
C ALA A 228 41.54 11.75 9.20
N PRO A 229 42.85 11.50 8.99
CA PRO A 229 43.83 12.58 8.90
C PRO A 229 43.64 13.42 7.62
N LEU A 230 43.74 14.75 7.75
CA LEU A 230 43.65 15.69 6.62
C LEU A 230 44.95 15.82 5.81
N ASP A 231 46.08 15.33 6.35
CA ASP A 231 47.42 15.44 5.72
C ASP A 231 47.49 14.92 4.25
N PRO A 232 46.81 13.81 3.86
CA PRO A 232 46.78 13.35 2.47
C PRO A 232 46.04 14.33 1.54
N ILE A 233 44.94 14.92 2.01
CA ILE A 233 44.09 15.86 1.28
C ILE A 233 44.87 17.16 1.03
N ASP A 234 45.45 17.75 2.07
CA ASP A 234 46.27 18.97 1.99
C ASP A 234 47.42 18.81 0.97
N ARG A 235 48.06 17.63 0.94
CA ARG A 235 49.13 17.33 -0.03
C ARG A 235 48.60 17.14 -1.45
N GLY A 236 47.40 16.57 -1.60
CA GLY A 236 46.71 16.45 -2.88
C GLY A 236 46.39 17.80 -3.48
N VAL A 237 45.73 18.66 -2.70
CA VAL A 237 45.38 20.03 -3.06
C VAL A 237 46.63 20.84 -3.42
N GLY A 238 47.68 20.77 -2.61
CA GLY A 238 48.93 21.47 -2.94
C GLY A 238 49.58 21.02 -4.26
N ARG A 239 49.50 19.71 -4.59
CA ARG A 239 49.96 19.19 -5.89
C ARG A 239 49.06 19.65 -7.05
N ALA A 240 47.76 19.72 -6.80
CA ALA A 240 46.77 20.20 -7.76
C ALA A 240 46.97 21.69 -8.08
N ASP A 241 47.21 22.53 -7.08
CA ASP A 241 47.52 23.96 -7.24
C ASP A 241 48.82 24.18 -8.05
N ASP A 242 49.87 23.42 -7.74
CA ASP A 242 51.14 23.48 -8.48
C ASP A 242 50.95 23.08 -9.96
N ALA A 243 50.16 22.02 -10.23
CA ALA A 243 49.86 21.58 -11.60
C ALA A 243 48.98 22.58 -12.37
N LEU A 244 48.02 23.23 -11.68
CA LEU A 244 47.19 24.28 -12.29
C LEU A 244 48.05 25.49 -12.69
N ALA A 245 49.01 25.89 -11.85
CA ALA A 245 49.93 26.97 -12.17
C ALA A 245 50.85 26.68 -13.38
N GLU A 246 51.06 25.41 -13.72
CA GLU A 246 51.79 24.96 -14.90
C GLU A 246 50.87 24.73 -16.13
N GLY A 247 49.54 24.84 -15.96
CA GLY A 247 48.55 24.64 -17.02
C GLY A 247 48.28 23.16 -17.36
N GLU A 248 48.53 22.25 -16.43
CA GLU A 248 48.43 20.79 -16.60
C GLU A 248 47.13 20.21 -16.00
N TYR A 249 45.97 20.49 -16.60
CA TYR A 249 44.66 20.09 -16.03
C TYR A 249 44.48 18.60 -15.72
N HIS A 250 45.05 17.70 -16.54
CA HIS A 250 45.00 16.25 -16.23
C HIS A 250 45.78 15.90 -14.97
N ALA A 251 46.92 16.56 -14.73
CA ALA A 251 47.73 16.36 -13.53
C ALA A 251 47.03 16.90 -12.27
N VAL A 252 46.23 17.97 -12.41
CA VAL A 252 45.33 18.43 -11.33
C VAL A 252 44.35 17.34 -10.92
N ALA A 253 43.67 16.72 -11.90
CA ALA A 253 42.74 15.62 -11.61
C ALA A 253 43.45 14.40 -11.01
N ASP A 254 44.62 14.03 -11.54
CA ASP A 254 45.42 12.92 -11.00
C ASP A 254 45.83 13.17 -9.53
N ALA A 255 46.23 14.40 -9.18
CA ALA A 255 46.64 14.74 -7.82
C ALA A 255 45.50 14.62 -6.79
N LEU A 256 44.27 14.99 -7.16
CA LEU A 256 43.09 14.88 -6.32
C LEU A 256 42.59 13.43 -6.21
N LEU A 257 42.63 12.67 -7.31
CA LEU A 257 42.30 11.23 -7.30
C LEU A 257 43.31 10.44 -6.45
N ASP A 258 44.60 10.75 -6.52
CA ASP A 258 45.61 10.17 -5.63
C ASP A 258 45.31 10.46 -4.15
N ALA A 259 44.82 11.67 -3.84
CA ALA A 259 44.48 12.06 -2.47
C ALA A 259 43.25 11.28 -1.95
N ARG A 260 42.25 11.10 -2.80
CA ARG A 260 41.10 10.22 -2.55
C ARG A 260 41.55 8.79 -2.29
N ASP A 261 42.42 8.24 -3.12
CA ASP A 261 42.90 6.86 -2.99
C ASP A 261 43.76 6.66 -1.73
N ASP A 262 44.58 7.66 -1.36
CA ASP A 262 45.33 7.64 -0.09
C ASP A 262 44.39 7.68 1.12
N LEU A 263 43.33 8.49 1.09
CA LEU A 263 42.29 8.54 2.12
C LEU A 263 41.56 7.19 2.24
N GLU A 264 41.11 6.63 1.12
CA GLU A 264 40.45 5.32 1.06
C GLU A 264 41.35 4.21 1.64
N ARG A 265 42.65 4.25 1.32
CA ARG A 265 43.63 3.30 1.84
C ARG A 265 43.80 3.41 3.35
N ASP A 266 43.82 4.63 3.88
CA ASP A 266 43.96 4.87 5.32
C ASP A 266 42.70 4.42 6.09
N LEU A 267 41.51 4.52 5.48
CA LEU A 267 40.23 4.08 6.07
C LEU A 267 39.95 2.58 5.91
N SER A 268 40.58 1.91 4.94
CA SER A 268 40.24 0.53 4.53
C SER A 268 40.19 -0.50 5.67
N THR A 269 41.12 -0.44 6.62
CA THR A 269 41.18 -1.43 7.71
C THR A 269 40.04 -1.25 8.70
N ASP A 270 39.72 0.00 9.06
CA ASP A 270 38.64 0.29 10.01
C ASP A 270 37.28 0.03 9.35
N PHE A 271 37.15 0.37 8.06
CA PHE A 271 35.99 0.04 7.24
C PHE A 271 35.71 -1.46 7.17
N GLU A 272 36.70 -2.28 6.77
CA GLU A 272 36.53 -3.74 6.70
C GLU A 272 36.14 -4.32 8.08
N SER A 273 36.72 -3.78 9.15
CA SER A 273 36.43 -4.22 10.52
C SER A 273 34.99 -3.86 10.93
N GLU A 274 34.56 -2.60 10.78
CA GLU A 274 33.22 -2.17 11.17
C GLU A 274 32.14 -2.83 10.29
N ARG A 275 32.35 -2.90 8.97
CA ARG A 275 31.43 -3.60 8.05
C ARG A 275 31.28 -5.07 8.43
N SER A 276 32.38 -5.77 8.69
CA SER A 276 32.33 -7.19 9.05
C SER A 276 31.70 -7.43 10.43
N SER A 277 31.94 -6.53 11.40
CA SER A 277 31.27 -6.59 12.70
C SER A 277 29.77 -6.38 12.58
N LEU A 278 29.32 -5.42 11.75
CA LEU A 278 27.92 -5.17 11.48
C LEU A 278 27.26 -6.36 10.76
N GLU A 279 27.86 -6.84 9.67
CA GLU A 279 27.40 -8.01 8.92
C GLU A 279 27.25 -9.22 9.84
N SER A 280 28.27 -9.50 10.67
CA SER A 280 28.20 -10.59 11.65
C SER A 280 27.07 -10.41 12.66
N PHE A 281 26.77 -9.17 13.06
CA PHE A 281 25.69 -8.91 14.01
C PHE A 281 24.30 -9.07 13.37
N VAL A 282 24.10 -8.51 12.17
CA VAL A 282 22.87 -8.65 11.39
C VAL A 282 22.56 -10.12 11.14
N ASP A 283 23.55 -10.91 10.70
CA ASP A 283 23.41 -12.37 10.52
C ASP A 283 23.03 -13.08 11.82
N THR A 284 23.63 -12.65 12.94
CA THR A 284 23.34 -13.23 14.26
C THR A 284 21.91 -12.91 14.69
N ALA A 285 21.45 -11.68 14.48
CA ALA A 285 20.10 -11.27 14.83
C ALA A 285 19.05 -11.98 13.96
N ALA A 286 19.30 -12.08 12.64
CA ALA A 286 18.41 -12.75 11.68
C ALA A 286 18.33 -14.28 11.89
N SER A 287 19.37 -14.90 12.46
CA SER A 287 19.39 -16.34 12.77
C SER A 287 19.09 -16.68 14.24
N SER A 288 18.72 -15.67 15.04
CA SER A 288 18.38 -15.82 16.45
C SER A 288 16.99 -16.42 16.65
N VAL A 289 16.75 -16.99 17.83
CA VAL A 289 15.40 -17.45 18.26
C VAL A 289 14.40 -16.29 18.39
N VAL A 290 14.88 -15.05 18.46
CA VAL A 290 14.07 -13.82 18.55
C VAL A 290 13.06 -13.72 17.41
N THR A 291 13.37 -14.27 16.22
CA THR A 291 12.49 -14.21 15.04
C THR A 291 11.10 -14.79 15.27
N ASP A 292 10.95 -15.71 16.24
CA ASP A 292 9.68 -16.37 16.55
C ASP A 292 8.76 -15.50 17.43
N TYR A 293 9.30 -14.48 18.10
CA TYR A 293 8.58 -13.63 19.08
C TYR A 293 8.40 -12.17 18.62
N VAL A 294 8.95 -11.79 17.47
CA VAL A 294 8.90 -10.40 16.97
C VAL A 294 8.06 -10.29 15.72
N SER A 295 7.56 -9.08 15.45
CA SER A 295 6.73 -8.84 14.28
C SER A 295 7.53 -9.01 12.97
N PRO A 296 6.91 -9.48 11.88
CA PRO A 296 7.56 -9.59 10.57
C PRO A 296 8.12 -8.27 10.04
N ALA A 297 7.53 -7.12 10.42
CA ALA A 297 8.00 -5.80 9.98
C ALA A 297 9.42 -5.50 10.47
N LEU A 298 9.75 -5.87 11.72
CA LEU A 298 11.11 -5.68 12.25
C LEU A 298 12.13 -6.60 11.58
N LEU A 299 11.69 -7.76 11.09
CA LEU A 299 12.55 -8.67 10.33
C LEU A 299 12.81 -8.13 8.92
N GLU A 300 11.79 -7.58 8.25
CA GLU A 300 11.92 -6.89 6.96
C GLU A 300 12.90 -5.71 7.06
N GLU A 301 12.82 -4.89 8.12
CA GLU A 301 13.77 -3.79 8.33
C GLU A 301 15.22 -4.26 8.53
N LEU A 302 15.42 -5.41 9.19
CA LEU A 302 16.76 -6.00 9.35
C LEU A 302 17.29 -6.58 8.03
N GLU A 303 16.40 -7.15 7.20
CA GLU A 303 16.74 -7.62 5.85
C GLU A 303 17.11 -6.46 4.92
N ASP A 304 16.39 -5.34 4.98
CA ASP A 304 16.70 -4.12 4.20
C ASP A 304 18.11 -3.60 4.55
N VAL A 305 18.46 -3.58 5.84
CA VAL A 305 19.81 -3.20 6.29
C VAL A 305 20.87 -4.18 5.77
N HIS A 306 20.57 -5.48 5.74
CA HIS A 306 21.49 -6.49 5.19
C HIS A 306 21.74 -6.26 3.70
N GLU A 307 20.67 -6.12 2.89
CA GLU A 307 20.77 -5.88 1.46
C GLU A 307 21.55 -4.60 1.16
N GLU A 308 21.31 -3.54 1.94
CA GLU A 308 22.02 -2.29 1.75
C GLU A 308 23.50 -2.40 2.13
N LEU A 309 23.82 -3.08 3.24
CA LEU A 309 25.20 -3.33 3.65
C LEU A 309 25.98 -4.10 2.57
N GLU A 310 25.34 -5.00 1.83
CA GLU A 310 25.99 -5.70 0.71
C GLU A 310 26.46 -4.74 -0.40
N THR A 311 25.78 -3.61 -0.60
CA THR A 311 26.13 -2.61 -1.63
C THR A 311 27.28 -1.68 -1.25
N VAL A 312 27.60 -1.57 0.04
CA VAL A 312 28.61 -0.62 0.56
C VAL A 312 30.02 -1.20 0.46
N ASP A 313 30.73 -1.00 -0.66
CA ASP A 313 32.01 -1.68 -0.94
C ASP A 313 33.26 -0.78 -0.87
N SER A 314 33.11 0.53 -0.66
CA SER A 314 34.24 1.47 -0.54
C SER A 314 34.45 1.96 0.89
N ALA A 315 35.71 2.13 1.28
CA ALA A 315 36.06 2.70 2.59
C ALA A 315 35.67 4.18 2.73
N LEU A 316 35.37 4.86 1.63
CA LEU A 316 34.82 6.22 1.64
C LEU A 316 33.35 6.25 2.13
N ASP A 317 32.64 5.13 2.05
CA ASP A 317 31.24 4.99 2.51
C ASP A 317 31.13 4.60 3.98
N MET A 318 32.19 4.79 4.75
CA MET A 318 32.25 4.49 6.18
C MET A 318 31.12 5.18 6.98
N ALA A 319 30.72 6.39 6.59
CA ALA A 319 29.59 7.08 7.19
C ALA A 319 28.28 6.28 7.03
N ARG A 320 28.07 5.61 5.89
CA ARG A 320 26.90 4.76 5.67
C ARG A 320 26.95 3.51 6.54
N VAL A 321 28.10 2.88 6.72
CA VAL A 321 28.24 1.74 7.66
C VAL A 321 27.86 2.13 9.08
N ARG A 322 28.25 3.33 9.53
CA ARG A 322 27.88 3.85 10.86
C ARG A 322 26.38 4.14 10.97
N GLU A 323 25.78 4.71 9.93
CA GLU A 323 24.33 4.92 9.87
C GLU A 323 23.56 3.59 9.93
N LEU A 324 23.94 2.61 9.10
CA LEU A 324 23.37 1.25 9.13
C LEU A 324 23.59 0.57 10.49
N THR A 325 24.69 0.86 11.18
CA THR A 325 24.94 0.37 12.55
C THR A 325 23.93 0.96 13.53
N GLU A 326 23.65 2.25 13.45
CA GLU A 326 22.64 2.91 14.29
C GLU A 326 21.22 2.39 13.98
N GLU A 327 20.89 2.22 12.69
CA GLU A 327 19.63 1.62 12.24
C GLU A 327 19.46 0.19 12.80
N THR A 328 20.49 -0.66 12.66
CA THR A 328 20.48 -2.03 13.22
C THR A 328 20.30 -2.02 14.73
N ARG A 329 21.01 -1.13 15.46
CA ARG A 329 20.84 -1.00 16.92
C ARG A 329 19.43 -0.57 17.29
N SER A 330 18.80 0.32 16.51
CA SER A 330 17.42 0.72 16.75
C SER A 330 16.47 -0.46 16.60
N VAL A 331 16.51 -1.15 15.45
CA VAL A 331 15.64 -2.30 15.14
C VAL A 331 15.82 -3.42 16.16
N CYS A 332 17.06 -3.81 16.45
CA CYS A 332 17.35 -4.85 17.43
C CYS A 332 16.95 -4.46 18.86
N THR A 333 16.97 -3.17 19.22
CA THR A 333 16.46 -2.70 20.52
C THR A 333 14.94 -2.84 20.59
N GLU A 334 14.25 -2.49 19.50
CA GLU A 334 12.79 -2.61 19.41
C GLU A 334 12.33 -4.07 19.48
N MET A 335 13.08 -5.01 18.89
CA MET A 335 12.85 -6.45 19.06
C MET A 335 12.85 -6.87 20.54
N ILE A 336 13.84 -6.41 21.32
CA ILE A 336 13.95 -6.72 22.76
C ILE A 336 12.85 -6.04 23.57
N GLU A 337 12.45 -4.81 23.19
CA GLU A 337 11.33 -4.10 23.81
C GLU A 337 10.00 -4.83 23.57
N SER A 338 9.78 -5.35 22.35
CA SER A 338 8.61 -6.17 22.00
C SER A 338 8.52 -7.42 22.87
N MET A 339 9.60 -8.19 22.94
CA MET A 339 9.66 -9.41 23.77
C MET A 339 9.47 -9.11 25.26
N SER A 340 10.08 -8.03 25.77
CA SER A 340 9.89 -7.60 27.16
C SER A 340 8.42 -7.27 27.45
N THR A 341 7.74 -6.60 26.51
CA THR A 341 6.32 -6.25 26.62
C THR A 341 5.43 -7.49 26.59
N GLU A 342 5.72 -8.45 25.73
CA GLU A 342 5.00 -9.71 25.61
C GLU A 342 5.12 -10.55 26.89
N LEU A 343 6.32 -10.69 27.45
CA LEU A 343 6.53 -11.36 28.75
C LEU A 343 5.71 -10.69 29.86
N ASP A 344 5.75 -9.35 29.91
CA ASP A 344 5.00 -8.54 30.85
C ASP A 344 3.48 -8.75 30.73
N GLU A 345 2.98 -8.89 29.51
CA GLU A 345 1.57 -9.16 29.22
C GLU A 345 1.18 -10.57 29.72
N HIS A 346 1.95 -11.60 29.39
CA HIS A 346 1.70 -12.96 29.87
C HIS A 346 1.71 -13.04 31.41
N LEU A 347 2.69 -12.41 32.06
CA LEU A 347 2.76 -12.37 33.53
C LEU A 347 1.58 -11.60 34.15
N ARG A 348 1.10 -10.53 33.51
CA ARG A 348 -0.12 -9.82 33.95
C ARG A 348 -1.36 -10.67 33.77
N THR A 349 -1.50 -11.40 32.67
CA THR A 349 -2.61 -12.33 32.45
C THR A 349 -2.64 -13.38 33.56
N LEU A 350 -1.50 -14.02 33.82
CA LEU A 350 -1.36 -15.03 34.88
C LEU A 350 -1.63 -14.46 36.28
N ALA A 351 -1.13 -13.26 36.58
CA ALA A 351 -1.32 -12.63 37.90
C ALA A 351 -2.77 -12.18 38.17
N ASN A 352 -3.57 -11.95 37.12
CA ASN A 352 -4.98 -11.55 37.25
C ASN A 352 -5.95 -12.72 37.13
N ALA A 353 -5.51 -13.88 36.65
CA ALA A 353 -6.32 -15.07 36.53
C ALA A 353 -6.53 -15.75 37.90
N ASP A 354 -7.65 -16.44 38.06
CA ASP A 354 -7.96 -17.24 39.25
C ASP A 354 -7.30 -18.62 39.12
N VAL A 355 -5.96 -18.66 39.22
CA VAL A 355 -5.14 -19.88 39.09
C VAL A 355 -4.45 -20.21 40.42
N PRO A 356 -4.12 -21.50 40.67
CA PRO A 356 -3.37 -21.89 41.87
C PRO A 356 -2.03 -21.16 42.03
N ASP A 357 -1.61 -20.95 43.29
CA ASP A 357 -0.37 -20.22 43.63
C ASP A 357 0.91 -20.85 43.01
N ASP A 358 0.92 -22.15 42.74
CA ASP A 358 2.02 -22.90 42.14
C ASP A 358 1.82 -23.19 40.64
N TYR A 359 0.78 -22.61 40.02
CA TYR A 359 0.48 -22.81 38.60
C TYR A 359 1.62 -22.32 37.70
N TYR A 360 2.29 -21.22 38.03
CA TYR A 360 3.44 -20.71 37.26
C TYR A 360 4.56 -20.18 38.16
N GLU A 361 5.79 -20.23 37.65
CA GLU A 361 6.94 -19.59 38.30
C GLU A 361 7.14 -18.19 37.72
N TYR A 362 7.25 -17.18 38.59
CA TYR A 362 7.53 -15.80 38.16
C TYR A 362 8.91 -15.71 37.50
N GLN A 363 8.97 -15.06 36.33
CA GLN A 363 10.19 -14.90 35.55
C GLN A 363 10.91 -13.60 35.93
N SER A 364 12.10 -13.71 36.52
CA SER A 364 12.88 -12.52 36.92
C SER A 364 13.33 -11.66 35.75
N ALA A 365 13.34 -12.20 34.53
CA ALA A 365 13.64 -11.45 33.31
C ALA A 365 12.71 -10.24 33.10
N ALA A 366 11.50 -10.25 33.67
CA ALA A 366 10.58 -9.11 33.60
C ALA A 366 11.01 -7.89 34.45
N ASP A 367 11.88 -8.10 35.45
CA ASP A 367 12.38 -7.02 36.31
C ASP A 367 13.65 -6.36 35.74
N GLU A 368 14.25 -6.95 34.71
CA GLU A 368 15.51 -6.50 34.11
C GLU A 368 15.30 -5.35 33.13
N SER A 369 16.27 -4.44 33.06
CA SER A 369 16.19 -3.22 32.24
C SER A 369 16.92 -3.34 30.90
N TYR A 370 16.70 -4.42 30.15
CA TYR A 370 17.48 -4.75 28.94
C TYR A 370 17.61 -3.59 27.95
N VAL A 371 16.52 -2.85 27.67
CA VAL A 371 16.53 -1.70 26.76
C VAL A 371 17.45 -0.57 27.26
N SER A 372 17.54 -0.38 28.58
CA SER A 372 18.45 0.61 29.17
C SER A 372 19.90 0.15 29.06
N ASP A 373 20.16 -1.15 29.24
CA ASP A 373 21.50 -1.72 29.12
C ASP A 373 22.01 -1.66 27.67
N LEU A 374 21.14 -1.95 26.69
CA LEU A 374 21.42 -1.80 25.26
C LEU A 374 21.78 -0.36 24.87
N ARG A 375 21.04 0.63 25.41
CA ARG A 375 21.31 2.05 25.18
C ARG A 375 22.60 2.53 25.88
N ALA A 376 23.04 1.85 26.92
CA ALA A 376 24.27 2.17 27.64
C ALA A 376 25.54 1.55 27.00
N ALA A 377 25.38 0.59 26.08
CA ALA A 377 26.49 -0.12 25.45
C ALA A 377 27.40 0.83 24.65
N SER A 378 28.72 0.71 24.87
CA SER A 378 29.71 1.68 24.37
C SER A 378 30.00 1.57 22.87
N ASP A 379 29.88 0.36 22.33
CA ASP A 379 30.21 0.01 20.94
C ASP A 379 29.35 -1.18 20.48
N LEU A 380 29.52 -1.59 19.22
CA LEU A 380 28.71 -2.63 18.62
C LEU A 380 28.98 -4.02 19.22
N ASP A 381 30.20 -4.31 19.67
CA ASP A 381 30.56 -5.61 20.27
C ASP A 381 29.93 -5.77 21.68
N ASP A 382 29.99 -4.70 22.48
CA ASP A 382 29.31 -4.61 23.76
C ASP A 382 27.79 -4.71 23.57
N TYR A 383 27.25 -3.95 22.60
CA TYR A 383 25.83 -3.98 22.26
C TYR A 383 25.35 -5.38 21.87
N ARG A 384 26.09 -6.06 20.96
CA ARG A 384 25.80 -7.44 20.54
C ARG A 384 25.77 -8.40 21.72
N SER A 385 26.71 -8.25 22.66
CA SER A 385 26.80 -9.12 23.83
C SER A 385 25.60 -8.96 24.77
N VAL A 386 25.20 -7.71 25.02
CA VAL A 386 24.01 -7.39 25.82
C VAL A 386 22.74 -7.90 25.12
N TRP A 387 22.63 -7.67 23.81
CA TRP A 387 21.48 -8.10 23.02
C TRP A 387 21.29 -9.61 23.02
N LEU A 388 22.37 -10.38 22.82
CA LEU A 388 22.32 -11.84 22.86
C LEU A 388 21.90 -12.39 24.23
N ASN A 389 22.32 -11.75 25.32
CA ASN A 389 21.90 -12.13 26.65
C ASN A 389 20.40 -11.87 26.86
N ALA A 390 19.95 -10.65 26.52
CA ALA A 390 18.54 -10.27 26.62
C ALA A 390 17.63 -11.17 25.78
N ALA A 391 18.02 -11.42 24.52
CA ALA A 391 17.31 -12.30 23.61
C ALA A 391 17.10 -13.71 24.20
N GLY A 392 18.17 -14.30 24.74
CA GLY A 392 18.10 -15.64 25.31
C GLY A 392 17.34 -15.73 26.63
N GLU A 393 17.46 -14.72 27.50
CA GLU A 393 16.73 -14.68 28.77
C GLU A 393 15.23 -14.41 28.55
N LEU A 394 14.88 -13.51 27.63
CA LEU A 394 13.48 -13.20 27.30
C LEU A 394 12.80 -14.36 26.58
N SER A 395 13.43 -14.98 25.57
CA SER A 395 12.80 -16.10 24.85
C SER A 395 12.50 -17.26 25.79
N ALA A 396 13.46 -17.62 26.67
CA ALA A 396 13.26 -18.68 27.64
C ALA A 396 12.19 -18.33 28.69
N ALA A 397 12.09 -17.07 29.07
CA ALA A 397 11.05 -16.60 30.00
C ALA A 397 9.66 -16.62 29.36
N ILE A 398 9.53 -16.18 28.10
CA ILE A 398 8.27 -16.22 27.34
C ILE A 398 7.82 -17.68 27.18
N ASP A 399 8.68 -18.57 26.69
CA ASP A 399 8.37 -20.00 26.53
C ASP A 399 7.88 -20.66 27.82
N ALA A 400 8.41 -20.23 28.98
CA ALA A 400 8.04 -20.79 30.27
C ALA A 400 6.62 -20.40 30.73
N VAL A 401 6.05 -19.31 30.19
CA VAL A 401 4.77 -18.76 30.65
C VAL A 401 3.70 -18.65 29.57
N GLU A 402 4.06 -18.63 28.28
CA GLU A 402 3.14 -18.40 27.16
C GLU A 402 1.96 -19.39 27.17
N GLU A 403 2.25 -20.70 27.23
CA GLU A 403 1.21 -21.73 27.23
C GLU A 403 0.25 -21.57 28.42
N LYS A 404 0.81 -21.31 29.60
CA LYS A 404 0.03 -21.13 30.83
C LYS A 404 -0.81 -19.86 30.78
N ALA A 405 -0.28 -18.77 30.25
CA ALA A 405 -0.99 -17.52 30.09
C ALA A 405 -2.15 -17.67 29.09
N ALA A 406 -1.92 -18.38 27.97
CA ALA A 406 -2.95 -18.66 26.98
C ALA A 406 -4.09 -19.52 27.57
N VAL A 407 -3.75 -20.54 28.36
CA VAL A 407 -4.75 -21.37 29.06
C VAL A 407 -5.53 -20.53 30.07
N ALA A 408 -4.84 -19.75 30.91
CA ALA A 408 -5.46 -18.91 31.93
C ALA A 408 -6.40 -17.83 31.33
N GLU A 409 -6.03 -17.23 30.20
CA GLU A 409 -6.86 -16.24 29.49
C GLU A 409 -8.15 -16.87 28.96
N ALA A 410 -8.06 -18.05 28.36
CA ALA A 410 -9.20 -18.73 27.74
C ALA A 410 -10.03 -19.56 28.73
N TYR A 411 -9.50 -19.82 29.94
CA TYR A 411 -10.08 -20.76 30.91
C TYR A 411 -11.56 -20.51 31.20
N GLY A 412 -11.93 -19.25 31.48
CA GLY A 412 -13.32 -18.90 31.82
C GLY A 412 -14.33 -19.13 30.69
N THR A 413 -13.90 -19.37 29.45
CA THR A 413 -14.82 -19.78 28.36
C THR A 413 -14.98 -21.30 28.26
N VAL A 414 -14.00 -22.06 28.75
CA VAL A 414 -13.93 -23.53 28.63
C VAL A 414 -14.42 -24.21 29.92
N GLU A 415 -14.33 -23.51 31.06
CA GLU A 415 -14.76 -24.00 32.38
C GLU A 415 -16.22 -24.45 32.38
N ASP A 416 -17.13 -23.69 31.75
CA ASP A 416 -18.55 -24.02 31.66
C ASP A 416 -18.77 -25.32 30.86
N ASP A 417 -18.09 -25.47 29.71
CA ASP A 417 -18.17 -26.68 28.87
C ASP A 417 -17.64 -27.92 29.59
N ILE A 418 -16.54 -27.78 30.34
CA ILE A 418 -15.97 -28.86 31.18
C ILE A 418 -16.97 -29.24 32.27
N THR A 419 -17.53 -28.24 32.97
CA THR A 419 -18.48 -28.45 34.07
C THR A 419 -19.73 -29.16 33.57
N GLU A 420 -20.31 -28.71 32.46
CA GLU A 420 -21.51 -29.27 31.88
C GLU A 420 -21.29 -30.71 31.41
N THR A 421 -20.18 -30.96 30.72
CA THR A 421 -19.86 -32.31 30.25
C THR A 421 -19.57 -33.26 31.42
N LEU A 422 -18.85 -32.79 32.46
CA LEU A 422 -18.66 -33.57 33.69
C LEU A 422 -20.00 -33.88 34.38
N ARG A 423 -20.98 -32.98 34.39
CA ARG A 423 -22.31 -33.30 34.94
C ARG A 423 -23.05 -34.36 34.12
N ALA A 424 -23.00 -34.25 32.80
CA ALA A 424 -23.70 -35.16 31.88
C ALA A 424 -23.11 -36.57 31.88
N THR A 425 -21.79 -36.70 31.87
CA THR A 425 -21.11 -38.00 31.64
C THR A 425 -20.24 -38.46 32.82
N GLY A 426 -19.92 -37.54 33.74
CA GLY A 426 -18.91 -37.69 34.79
C GLY A 426 -17.47 -37.83 34.30
N ARG A 427 -17.23 -37.70 32.98
CA ARG A 427 -15.90 -37.78 32.37
C ARG A 427 -15.76 -36.85 31.19
N VAL A 428 -14.71 -36.04 31.19
CA VAL A 428 -14.35 -35.16 30.06
C VAL A 428 -13.01 -35.60 29.51
N GLU A 429 -12.96 -35.87 28.21
CA GLU A 429 -11.75 -36.19 27.47
C GLU A 429 -11.33 -35.06 26.54
N GLY A 430 -10.18 -35.23 25.89
CA GLY A 430 -9.64 -34.23 24.97
C GLY A 430 -10.53 -33.91 23.78
N ASP A 431 -11.29 -34.89 23.29
CA ASP A 431 -12.16 -34.74 22.12
C ASP A 431 -13.45 -33.96 22.43
N ASP A 432 -13.81 -33.86 23.72
CA ASP A 432 -14.99 -33.13 24.19
C ASP A 432 -14.75 -31.61 24.23
N LEU A 433 -13.48 -31.18 24.23
CA LEU A 433 -13.10 -29.78 24.28
C LEU A 433 -12.53 -29.30 22.94
N HIS A 434 -13.06 -28.20 22.42
CA HIS A 434 -12.63 -27.60 21.15
C HIS A 434 -11.40 -26.68 21.30
N VAL A 435 -10.38 -27.14 22.03
CA VAL A 435 -9.16 -26.38 22.33
C VAL A 435 -7.90 -27.17 21.94
N LYS A 436 -6.78 -26.46 21.75
CA LYS A 436 -5.50 -27.08 21.36
C LYS A 436 -4.75 -27.70 22.55
N GLN A 437 -4.71 -27.01 23.69
CA GLN A 437 -3.93 -27.44 24.87
C GLN A 437 -4.82 -28.19 25.87
N THR A 438 -5.55 -29.20 25.42
CA THR A 438 -6.64 -29.80 26.20
C THR A 438 -6.21 -30.33 27.56
N ALA A 439 -5.03 -30.96 27.63
CA ALA A 439 -4.46 -31.45 28.88
C ALA A 439 -4.28 -30.34 29.94
N ALA A 440 -3.87 -29.14 29.54
CA ALA A 440 -3.61 -28.04 30.46
C ALA A 440 -4.90 -27.44 31.04
N PHE A 441 -5.99 -27.38 30.26
CA PHE A 441 -7.31 -26.98 30.75
C PHE A 441 -7.87 -28.00 31.75
N LEU A 442 -7.73 -29.29 31.43
CA LEU A 442 -8.20 -30.37 32.30
C LEU A 442 -7.42 -30.40 33.63
N GLU A 443 -6.10 -30.27 33.58
CA GLU A 443 -5.23 -30.20 34.77
C GLU A 443 -5.59 -29.00 35.65
N LEU A 444 -5.74 -27.81 35.07
CA LEU A 444 -6.15 -26.60 35.80
C LEU A 444 -7.53 -26.76 36.47
N TYR A 445 -8.49 -27.39 35.79
CA TYR A 445 -9.81 -27.64 36.38
C TYR A 445 -9.72 -28.59 37.58
N ALA A 446 -8.96 -29.69 37.50
CA ALA A 446 -8.79 -30.58 38.65
C ALA A 446 -8.10 -29.90 39.84
N ASP A 447 -7.17 -28.98 39.60
CA ASP A 447 -6.50 -28.24 40.68
C ASP A 447 -7.42 -27.23 41.38
N LEU A 448 -8.42 -26.69 40.66
CA LEU A 448 -9.41 -25.76 41.21
C LEU A 448 -10.60 -26.47 41.89
N HIS A 449 -10.88 -27.72 41.53
CA HIS A 449 -12.04 -28.49 41.99
C HIS A 449 -11.63 -29.79 42.70
N GLU A 450 -11.66 -29.79 44.05
CA GLU A 450 -11.21 -30.91 44.91
C GLU A 450 -11.97 -32.24 44.68
N ASP A 451 -13.16 -32.18 44.07
CA ASP A 451 -14.07 -33.29 43.77
C ASP A 451 -13.80 -33.97 42.41
N VAL A 452 -12.87 -33.43 41.62
CA VAL A 452 -12.53 -33.91 40.28
C VAL A 452 -11.06 -34.33 40.23
N SER A 453 -10.79 -35.48 39.63
CA SER A 453 -9.44 -36.04 39.48
C SER A 453 -9.00 -36.03 38.01
N TYR A 454 -7.77 -35.59 37.76
CA TYR A 454 -7.14 -35.64 36.44
C TYR A 454 -6.35 -36.94 36.22
N GLU A 455 -6.55 -37.59 35.06
CA GLU A 455 -5.86 -38.81 34.65
C GLU A 455 -4.78 -38.53 33.57
N PRO A 456 -3.49 -38.37 33.94
CA PRO A 456 -2.46 -37.93 32.99
C PRO A 456 -2.08 -38.98 31.93
N SER A 457 -2.37 -40.27 32.15
CA SER A 457 -2.08 -41.32 31.17
C SER A 457 -3.06 -41.35 29.99
N THR A 458 -4.24 -40.77 30.17
CA THR A 458 -5.28 -40.61 29.16
C THR A 458 -5.98 -39.31 29.52
N PRO A 459 -5.47 -38.16 29.04
CA PRO A 459 -5.85 -36.83 29.52
C PRO A 459 -7.37 -36.70 29.61
N ALA A 460 -7.87 -36.77 30.83
CA ALA A 460 -9.30 -36.79 31.12
C ALA A 460 -9.56 -36.38 32.56
N LEU A 461 -10.70 -35.74 32.78
CA LEU A 461 -11.24 -35.47 34.11
C LEU A 461 -12.24 -36.53 34.50
N VAL A 462 -12.28 -36.83 35.80
CA VAL A 462 -13.13 -37.86 36.37
C VAL A 462 -13.70 -37.35 37.70
N ALA A 463 -15.02 -37.27 37.81
CA ALA A 463 -15.71 -36.92 39.05
C ALA A 463 -16.17 -38.20 39.78
N GLU A 464 -16.01 -38.31 41.10
CA GLU A 464 -16.36 -39.55 41.84
C GLU A 464 -17.89 -39.85 41.84
N ASP A 465 -18.72 -38.82 41.73
CA ASP A 465 -20.18 -38.89 41.64
C ASP A 465 -20.62 -38.68 40.18
N PHE A 466 -20.56 -39.75 39.37
CA PHE A 466 -20.87 -39.65 37.94
C PHE A 466 -22.37 -39.57 37.65
N GLY A 467 -22.72 -38.73 36.67
CA GLY A 467 -24.00 -38.71 35.96
C GLY A 467 -25.15 -38.33 36.86
N GLU A 468 -25.34 -37.02 37.07
CA GLU A 468 -26.58 -36.53 37.67
C GLU A 468 -27.76 -37.12 36.88
N ALA A 469 -28.66 -37.78 37.59
CA ALA A 469 -29.81 -38.45 37.01
C ALA A 469 -31.05 -38.06 37.81
N TYR A 470 -32.10 -37.69 37.08
CA TYR A 470 -33.33 -37.11 37.61
C TYR A 470 -34.54 -37.87 37.09
N ASP A 471 -35.68 -37.78 37.78
CA ASP A 471 -36.91 -38.39 37.31
C ASP A 471 -37.70 -37.40 36.43
N VAL A 472 -38.10 -37.82 35.23
CA VAL A 472 -38.98 -37.04 34.33
C VAL A 472 -40.38 -37.61 34.37
N THR A 473 -41.31 -36.88 34.99
CA THR A 473 -42.72 -37.27 35.12
C THR A 473 -43.59 -36.48 34.14
N VAL A 474 -44.22 -37.18 33.21
CA VAL A 474 -45.11 -36.61 32.20
C VAL A 474 -46.56 -37.02 32.50
N GLN A 475 -47.39 -36.04 32.78
CA GLN A 475 -48.84 -36.20 32.81
C GLN A 475 -49.39 -36.04 31.38
N ALA A 476 -49.73 -37.15 30.75
CA ALA A 476 -50.17 -37.19 29.36
C ALA A 476 -51.66 -37.57 29.23
N GLY A 477 -52.37 -36.94 28.29
CA GLY A 477 -53.82 -37.09 28.20
C GLY A 477 -54.50 -36.40 27.02
N PHE A 478 -55.82 -36.23 27.14
CA PHE A 478 -56.73 -35.55 26.20
C PHE A 478 -57.42 -34.37 26.89
N ASP A 479 -57.82 -33.36 26.12
CA ASP A 479 -58.48 -32.15 26.65
C ASP A 479 -59.86 -32.47 27.25
N GLU A 480 -60.56 -33.46 26.70
CA GLU A 480 -61.88 -33.88 27.14
C GLU A 480 -61.96 -35.37 27.50
N GLY A 481 -62.83 -35.68 28.48
CA GLY A 481 -63.03 -37.04 28.98
C GLY A 481 -63.85 -37.89 28.01
N GLY A 482 -63.47 -39.15 27.84
CA GLY A 482 -64.11 -40.03 26.86
C GLY A 482 -63.93 -41.52 27.14
N PRO A 483 -64.10 -42.41 26.14
CA PRO A 483 -63.69 -43.81 26.25
C PRO A 483 -62.19 -43.91 26.57
N LYS A 484 -61.75 -45.10 27.01
CA LYS A 484 -60.32 -45.35 27.17
C LYS A 484 -59.64 -45.32 25.81
N ARG A 485 -58.57 -44.55 25.72
CA ARG A 485 -57.80 -44.26 24.52
C ARG A 485 -56.33 -44.40 24.83
N ARG A 486 -55.54 -44.79 23.83
CA ARG A 486 -54.10 -45.08 24.00
C ARG A 486 -53.26 -43.83 23.70
N ILE A 487 -52.23 -43.60 24.51
CA ILE A 487 -51.23 -42.54 24.29
C ILE A 487 -49.83 -43.15 24.41
N ASP A 488 -48.96 -42.80 23.49
CA ASP A 488 -47.54 -43.14 23.50
C ASP A 488 -46.71 -41.90 23.86
N VAL A 489 -45.88 -42.01 24.89
CA VAL A 489 -44.99 -40.96 25.40
C VAL A 489 -43.55 -41.40 25.16
N SER A 490 -42.76 -40.64 24.44
CA SER A 490 -41.36 -40.92 24.11
C SER A 490 -40.46 -39.78 24.58
N LEU A 491 -39.31 -40.12 25.16
CA LEU A 491 -38.27 -39.18 25.57
C LEU A 491 -36.96 -39.62 24.92
N VAL A 492 -36.37 -38.76 24.10
CA VAL A 492 -35.18 -39.07 23.29
C VAL A 492 -34.16 -37.95 23.40
N GLY A 493 -32.92 -38.26 23.78
CA GLY A 493 -31.86 -37.26 23.94
C GLY A 493 -30.59 -37.87 24.50
N GLY A 494 -29.43 -37.30 24.14
CA GLY A 494 -28.12 -37.84 24.52
C GLY A 494 -27.95 -39.32 24.16
N SER A 495 -27.89 -40.18 25.17
CA SER A 495 -27.81 -41.65 25.01
C SER A 495 -29.10 -42.41 25.38
N LEU A 496 -30.15 -41.69 25.80
CA LEU A 496 -31.44 -42.24 26.21
C LEU A 496 -32.45 -42.20 25.06
N GLU A 497 -33.11 -43.33 24.82
CA GLU A 497 -34.25 -43.46 23.91
C GLU A 497 -35.28 -44.37 24.59
N GLU A 498 -36.25 -43.78 25.29
CA GLU A 498 -37.31 -44.52 25.98
C GLU A 498 -38.69 -44.13 25.50
N SER A 499 -39.60 -45.10 25.46
CA SER A 499 -41.03 -44.88 25.19
C SER A 499 -41.92 -45.72 26.11
N ARG A 500 -43.08 -45.16 26.44
CA ARG A 500 -44.07 -45.74 27.34
C ARG A 500 -45.47 -45.54 26.74
N THR A 501 -46.31 -46.56 26.85
CA THR A 501 -47.69 -46.51 26.39
C THR A 501 -48.65 -46.55 27.57
N ILE A 502 -49.63 -45.66 27.59
CA ILE A 502 -50.69 -45.58 28.61
C ILE A 502 -52.09 -45.65 27.97
N GLU A 503 -53.10 -46.07 28.75
CA GLU A 503 -54.51 -46.06 28.34
C GLU A 503 -55.33 -45.24 29.32
N THR A 504 -55.85 -44.09 28.89
CA THR A 504 -56.56 -43.15 29.77
C THR A 504 -57.91 -42.69 29.21
N HIS A 505 -58.80 -42.29 30.11
CA HIS A 505 -60.04 -41.60 29.78
C HIS A 505 -59.83 -40.09 29.59
N LEU A 506 -58.83 -39.52 30.28
CA LEU A 506 -58.57 -38.09 30.34
C LEU A 506 -57.07 -37.82 30.51
N LEU A 507 -56.47 -38.13 31.67
CA LEU A 507 -55.04 -37.95 31.94
C LEU A 507 -54.50 -39.18 32.66
N ASP A 508 -53.24 -39.56 32.41
CA ASP A 508 -52.48 -40.52 33.22
C ASP A 508 -51.01 -40.07 33.31
N VAL A 509 -50.25 -40.68 34.22
CA VAL A 509 -48.88 -40.26 34.52
C VAL A 509 -47.88 -41.33 34.09
N VAL A 510 -46.83 -40.89 33.40
CA VAL A 510 -45.66 -41.68 33.02
C VAL A 510 -44.45 -41.08 33.71
N THR A 511 -43.61 -41.92 34.33
CA THR A 511 -42.32 -41.49 34.88
C THR A 511 -41.21 -42.25 34.16
N PHE A 512 -40.21 -41.50 33.70
CA PHE A 512 -38.90 -41.99 33.26
C PHE A 512 -37.94 -41.78 34.43
N GLU A 513 -37.40 -42.88 34.98
CA GLU A 513 -36.52 -42.87 36.15
C GLU A 513 -35.05 -42.77 35.70
N GLU A 514 -34.20 -42.15 36.51
CA GLU A 514 -32.75 -42.05 36.28
C GLU A 514 -32.39 -41.47 34.89
N VAL A 515 -33.11 -40.43 34.45
CA VAL A 515 -32.81 -39.71 33.19
C VAL A 515 -31.55 -38.85 33.40
N PRO A 516 -30.47 -39.06 32.62
CA PRO A 516 -29.24 -38.28 32.79
C PRO A 516 -29.45 -36.78 32.58
N TYR A 517 -28.62 -35.95 33.22
CA TYR A 517 -28.59 -34.51 32.94
C TYR A 517 -28.43 -34.24 31.44
N GLY A 518 -29.23 -33.34 30.88
CA GLY A 518 -29.10 -32.90 29.49
C GLY A 518 -30.42 -32.50 28.82
N GLU A 519 -30.36 -32.31 27.50
CA GLU A 519 -31.49 -31.92 26.66
C GLU A 519 -32.15 -33.14 25.98
N TYR A 520 -33.49 -33.17 25.99
CA TYR A 520 -34.31 -34.27 25.49
C TYR A 520 -35.54 -33.79 24.72
N ASP A 521 -35.91 -34.52 23.69
CA ASP A 521 -37.15 -34.37 22.95
C ASP A 521 -38.25 -35.27 23.54
N LEU A 522 -39.28 -34.64 24.10
CA LEU A 522 -40.52 -35.28 24.51
C LEU A 522 -41.51 -35.30 23.35
N THR A 523 -41.99 -36.48 22.98
CA THR A 523 -43.04 -36.68 21.98
C THR A 523 -44.21 -37.44 22.60
N VAL A 524 -45.43 -36.92 22.47
CA VAL A 524 -46.67 -37.55 22.92
C VAL A 524 -47.62 -37.71 21.74
N THR A 525 -47.98 -38.95 21.42
CA THR A 525 -48.81 -39.30 20.25
C THR A 525 -49.96 -40.23 20.66
N THR A 526 -50.95 -40.36 19.78
CA THR A 526 -52.10 -41.25 19.95
C THR A 526 -52.42 -41.91 18.60
N ASP A 527 -52.99 -43.11 18.63
CA ASP A 527 -53.56 -43.75 17.44
C ASP A 527 -55.06 -43.45 17.26
N GLU A 528 -55.64 -42.66 18.15
CA GLU A 528 -57.02 -42.21 18.04
C GLU A 528 -57.17 -41.19 16.90
N GLU A 529 -58.10 -41.47 15.98
CA GLU A 529 -58.45 -40.55 14.90
C GLU A 529 -59.03 -39.24 15.46
N GLY A 530 -58.76 -38.13 14.79
CA GLY A 530 -59.21 -36.79 15.21
C GLY A 530 -58.37 -36.15 16.32
N TYR A 531 -57.19 -36.70 16.65
CA TYR A 531 -56.27 -36.13 17.64
C TYR A 531 -54.85 -35.92 17.07
N GLY A 532 -54.15 -34.92 17.59
CA GLY A 532 -52.80 -34.54 17.16
C GLY A 532 -51.65 -35.23 17.90
N SER A 533 -50.51 -34.55 17.94
CA SER A 533 -49.35 -34.91 18.77
C SER A 533 -48.79 -33.69 19.47
N VAL A 534 -48.01 -33.91 20.53
CA VAL A 534 -47.26 -32.89 21.25
C VAL A 534 -45.78 -33.21 21.13
N GLU A 535 -44.97 -32.25 20.67
CA GLU A 535 -43.51 -32.34 20.62
C GLU A 535 -42.93 -31.17 21.43
N ARG A 536 -41.97 -31.44 22.31
CA ARG A 536 -41.38 -30.44 23.20
C ARG A 536 -39.95 -30.80 23.61
N GLU A 537 -39.06 -29.82 23.57
CA GLU A 537 -37.71 -29.92 24.13
C GLU A 537 -37.74 -29.71 25.66
N VAL A 538 -36.98 -30.53 26.39
CA VAL A 538 -36.94 -30.61 27.85
C VAL A 538 -35.49 -30.62 28.30
N VAL A 539 -35.13 -29.69 29.19
CA VAL A 539 -33.84 -29.70 29.89
C VAL A 539 -34.05 -30.41 31.23
N VAL A 540 -33.22 -31.42 31.51
CA VAL A 540 -33.27 -32.22 32.73
C VAL A 540 -32.07 -31.84 33.59
N ASP A 541 -32.28 -30.95 34.54
CA ASP A 541 -31.29 -30.47 35.51
C ASP A 541 -31.73 -30.66 36.98
N GLU A 542 -32.97 -31.09 37.17
CA GLU A 542 -33.62 -31.52 38.40
C GLU A 542 -34.76 -32.50 38.06
N ASP A 543 -35.48 -33.02 39.05
CA ASP A 543 -36.71 -33.81 38.80
C ASP A 543 -37.75 -32.92 38.08
N VAL A 544 -38.19 -33.34 36.88
CA VAL A 544 -39.05 -32.52 36.00
C VAL A 544 -40.47 -33.07 35.96
N GLU A 545 -41.47 -32.21 36.20
CA GLU A 545 -42.89 -32.52 36.00
C GLU A 545 -43.44 -31.75 34.78
N LEU A 546 -44.02 -32.48 33.82
CA LEU A 546 -44.53 -31.94 32.56
C LEU A 546 -45.99 -32.33 32.34
N GLU A 547 -46.77 -31.44 31.75
CA GLU A 547 -48.13 -31.72 31.27
C GLU A 547 -48.13 -31.71 29.73
N ALA A 548 -48.70 -32.76 29.13
CA ALA A 548 -48.79 -32.92 27.69
C ALA A 548 -50.18 -33.44 27.28
N THR A 549 -51.06 -32.54 26.87
CA THR A 549 -52.41 -32.88 26.41
C THR A 549 -52.47 -32.91 24.90
N VAL A 550 -52.90 -34.04 24.36
CA VAL A 550 -53.09 -34.21 22.92
C VAL A 550 -54.36 -33.46 22.49
N PRO A 551 -54.26 -32.48 21.59
CA PRO A 551 -55.40 -31.68 21.15
C PRO A 551 -56.27 -32.47 20.16
N GLU A 552 -57.58 -32.21 20.20
CA GLU A 552 -58.51 -32.63 19.14
C GLU A 552 -58.27 -31.78 17.89
N ILE A 553 -58.27 -32.42 16.73
CA ILE A 553 -58.07 -31.80 15.42
C ILE A 553 -59.39 -31.81 14.67
N ALA A 554 -59.80 -30.65 14.14
CA ALA A 554 -61.00 -30.57 13.31
C ALA A 554 -60.84 -31.41 12.03
N LEU A 555 -61.92 -32.08 11.58
CA LEU A 555 -61.90 -32.96 10.40
C LEU A 555 -61.20 -32.33 9.20
N ARG A 556 -61.42 -31.04 8.92
CA ARG A 556 -60.76 -30.30 7.84
C ARG A 556 -59.24 -30.32 7.99
N GLU A 557 -58.73 -29.95 9.16
CA GLU A 557 -57.29 -29.89 9.44
C GLU A 557 -56.66 -31.27 9.32
N GLU A 558 -57.38 -32.31 9.73
CA GLU A 558 -56.97 -33.70 9.60
C GLU A 558 -56.89 -34.14 8.12
N VAL A 559 -57.96 -33.97 7.34
CA VAL A 559 -58.01 -34.47 5.95
C VAL A 559 -57.24 -33.58 4.96
N CYS A 560 -56.99 -32.33 5.31
CA CYS A 560 -56.24 -31.38 4.48
C CYS A 560 -54.76 -31.28 4.87
N ALA A 561 -54.31 -32.02 5.89
CA ALA A 561 -52.91 -32.02 6.33
C ALA A 561 -51.93 -32.24 5.17
N GLY A 562 -51.13 -31.21 4.87
CA GLY A 562 -50.12 -31.23 3.81
C GLY A 562 -50.63 -31.14 2.36
N ILE A 563 -51.93 -30.92 2.13
CA ILE A 563 -52.53 -30.77 0.78
C ILE A 563 -53.55 -29.63 0.66
N GLU A 564 -53.78 -28.87 1.74
CA GLU A 564 -54.83 -27.86 1.82
C GLU A 564 -54.75 -26.80 0.71
N ASP A 565 -53.55 -26.28 0.45
CA ASP A 565 -53.35 -25.22 -0.56
C ASP A 565 -53.67 -25.71 -1.98
N ASP A 566 -53.18 -26.91 -2.32
CA ASP A 566 -53.45 -27.55 -3.61
C ASP A 566 -54.95 -27.87 -3.78
N ALA A 567 -55.61 -28.34 -2.72
CA ALA A 567 -57.04 -28.61 -2.73
C ALA A 567 -57.85 -27.31 -2.88
N ARG A 568 -57.46 -26.23 -2.19
CA ARG A 568 -58.12 -24.92 -2.31
C ARG A 568 -57.98 -24.34 -3.71
N GLU A 569 -56.86 -24.57 -4.40
CA GLU A 569 -56.68 -24.17 -5.79
C GLU A 569 -57.57 -24.98 -6.75
N ALA A 570 -57.76 -26.28 -6.51
CA ALA A 570 -58.59 -27.15 -7.33
C ALA A 570 -60.10 -27.04 -7.06
N LEU A 571 -60.49 -26.49 -5.91
CA LEU A 571 -61.90 -26.39 -5.49
C LEU A 571 -62.81 -25.66 -6.51
N PRO A 572 -62.43 -24.55 -7.15
CA PRO A 572 -63.26 -23.88 -8.16
C PRO A 572 -63.62 -24.78 -9.35
N ASP A 573 -62.72 -25.68 -9.77
CA ASP A 573 -62.94 -26.60 -10.89
C ASP A 573 -63.87 -27.76 -10.48
N ALA A 574 -63.85 -28.15 -9.20
CA ALA A 574 -64.70 -29.17 -8.62
C ALA A 574 -66.11 -28.65 -8.25
N ARG A 575 -66.26 -27.33 -8.04
CA ARG A 575 -67.46 -26.69 -7.49
C ARG A 575 -68.74 -27.00 -8.28
N ASP A 576 -68.71 -26.79 -9.59
CA ASP A 576 -69.88 -27.02 -10.46
C ASP A 576 -70.35 -28.48 -10.40
N LEU A 577 -69.40 -29.42 -10.24
CA LEU A 577 -69.71 -30.84 -10.12
C LEU A 577 -70.31 -31.17 -8.75
N PHE A 578 -69.73 -30.65 -7.66
CA PHE A 578 -70.27 -30.82 -6.31
C PHE A 578 -71.65 -30.21 -6.16
N GLU A 579 -71.88 -28.99 -6.66
CA GLU A 579 -73.18 -28.34 -6.66
C GLU A 579 -74.23 -29.14 -7.44
N SER A 580 -73.86 -29.68 -8.61
CA SER A 580 -74.76 -30.49 -9.43
C SER A 580 -75.15 -31.80 -8.73
N GLU A 581 -74.16 -32.56 -8.25
CA GLU A 581 -74.41 -33.84 -7.57
C GLU A 581 -75.16 -33.63 -6.25
N TYR A 582 -74.83 -32.59 -5.49
CA TYR A 582 -75.53 -32.24 -4.25
C TYR A 582 -76.97 -31.82 -4.52
N GLY A 583 -77.22 -31.09 -5.61
CA GLY A 583 -78.56 -30.70 -6.04
C GLY A 583 -79.46 -31.88 -6.39
N GLU A 584 -78.89 -33.02 -6.80
CA GLU A 584 -79.64 -34.24 -7.11
C GLU A 584 -79.82 -35.16 -5.89
N THR A 585 -78.81 -35.27 -5.04
CA THR A 585 -78.74 -36.29 -3.99
C THR A 585 -78.97 -35.75 -2.58
N GLU A 586 -78.83 -34.44 -2.36
CA GLU A 586 -78.88 -33.75 -1.06
C GLU A 586 -77.76 -34.14 -0.06
N TYR A 587 -76.71 -34.84 -0.52
CA TYR A 587 -75.49 -35.12 0.25
C TYR A 587 -74.31 -35.35 -0.71
N LEU A 588 -73.06 -35.28 -0.23
CA LEU A 588 -71.90 -35.80 -0.94
C LEU A 588 -71.13 -36.74 -0.03
N SER A 589 -70.51 -37.77 -0.59
CA SER A 589 -69.62 -38.66 0.15
C SER A 589 -68.38 -38.98 -0.67
N THR A 590 -67.27 -39.29 0.00
CA THR A 590 -66.06 -39.82 -0.65
C THR A 590 -66.29 -41.18 -1.34
N SER A 591 -67.38 -41.91 -1.03
CA SER A 591 -67.78 -43.12 -1.79
C SER A 591 -68.43 -42.84 -3.14
N MET A 592 -68.82 -41.60 -3.43
CA MET A 592 -69.39 -41.26 -4.72
C MET A 592 -68.31 -41.21 -5.80
N ASP A 593 -68.70 -41.51 -7.04
CA ASP A 593 -67.79 -41.58 -8.19
C ASP A 593 -67.46 -40.17 -8.73
N PHE A 594 -66.52 -39.49 -8.07
CA PHE A 594 -65.98 -38.22 -8.54
C PHE A 594 -64.69 -38.43 -9.36
N PRO A 595 -64.44 -37.62 -10.41
CA PRO A 595 -63.25 -37.71 -11.26
C PRO A 595 -62.02 -37.06 -10.59
N MET A 596 -61.80 -37.31 -9.30
CA MET A 596 -60.72 -36.78 -8.47
C MET A 596 -60.06 -37.93 -7.71
N SER A 597 -58.81 -37.78 -7.28
CA SER A 597 -58.15 -38.86 -6.54
C SER A 597 -58.69 -38.96 -5.11
N ASP A 598 -58.79 -40.18 -4.60
CA ASP A 598 -59.20 -40.50 -3.22
C ASP A 598 -58.39 -39.75 -2.14
N ARG A 599 -57.16 -39.31 -2.45
CA ARG A 599 -56.33 -38.49 -1.55
C ARG A 599 -56.80 -37.04 -1.41
N PHE A 600 -57.32 -36.44 -2.48
CA PHE A 600 -57.71 -35.02 -2.53
C PHE A 600 -59.19 -34.81 -2.25
N LEU A 601 -60.03 -35.78 -2.62
CA LEU A 601 -61.49 -35.70 -2.50
C LEU A 601 -61.98 -35.40 -1.06
N PRO A 602 -61.47 -36.02 0.02
CA PRO A 602 -61.89 -35.71 1.39
C PRO A 602 -61.66 -34.24 1.77
N CYS A 603 -60.48 -33.69 1.44
CA CYS A 603 -60.15 -32.29 1.70
C CYS A 603 -61.00 -31.33 0.85
N LEU A 604 -61.19 -31.64 -0.44
CA LEU A 604 -62.04 -30.86 -1.33
C LEU A 604 -63.50 -30.80 -0.85
N LEU A 605 -64.05 -31.93 -0.38
CA LEU A 605 -65.40 -31.97 0.18
C LEU A 605 -65.50 -31.20 1.50
N ALA A 606 -64.52 -31.32 2.39
CA ALA A 606 -64.48 -30.56 3.64
C ALA A 606 -64.38 -29.04 3.41
N LEU A 607 -63.52 -28.59 2.48
CA LEU A 607 -63.39 -27.19 2.09
C LEU A 607 -64.66 -26.67 1.42
N TRP A 608 -65.26 -27.45 0.51
CA TRP A 608 -66.52 -27.08 -0.14
C TRP A 608 -67.67 -26.94 0.85
N ALA A 609 -67.78 -27.88 1.80
CA ALA A 609 -68.79 -27.83 2.86
C ALA A 609 -68.67 -26.56 3.70
N GLU A 610 -67.44 -26.16 4.05
CA GLU A 610 -67.17 -24.92 4.78
C GLU A 610 -67.59 -23.68 3.96
N GLU A 611 -67.28 -23.62 2.65
CA GLU A 611 -67.68 -22.51 1.78
C GLU A 611 -69.21 -22.37 1.63
N GLU A 612 -69.93 -23.49 1.56
CA GLU A 612 -71.38 -23.53 1.35
C GLU A 612 -72.19 -23.54 2.67
N GLY A 613 -71.52 -23.52 3.83
CA GLY A 613 -72.18 -23.58 5.15
C GLY A 613 -72.87 -24.92 5.42
N LEU A 614 -72.37 -25.99 4.81
CA LEU A 614 -72.81 -27.38 5.02
C LEU A 614 -71.97 -28.04 6.12
N THR A 615 -72.49 -29.16 6.64
CA THR A 615 -71.80 -29.96 7.65
C THR A 615 -70.99 -31.06 6.97
N ALA A 616 -69.68 -31.10 7.23
CA ALA A 616 -68.81 -32.22 6.87
C ALA A 616 -68.50 -33.03 8.12
N THR A 617 -68.70 -34.35 8.07
CA THR A 617 -68.36 -35.28 9.14
C THR A 617 -67.73 -36.55 8.59
N ARG A 618 -67.04 -37.33 9.42
CA ARG A 618 -66.60 -38.67 9.05
C ARG A 618 -67.67 -39.69 9.47
N ALA A 619 -68.10 -40.51 8.53
CA ALA A 619 -69.07 -41.58 8.74
C ALA A 619 -68.54 -42.85 8.09
N ASP A 620 -68.40 -43.94 8.85
CA ASP A 620 -67.89 -45.25 8.37
C ASP A 620 -66.55 -45.17 7.59
N GLY A 621 -65.66 -44.25 8.00
CA GLY A 621 -64.34 -44.03 7.37
C GLY A 621 -64.36 -43.15 6.12
N GLU A 622 -65.51 -42.56 5.78
CA GLU A 622 -65.72 -41.69 4.61
C GLU A 622 -66.08 -40.27 5.03
N VAL A 623 -65.70 -39.26 4.25
CA VAL A 623 -66.15 -37.87 4.50
C VAL A 623 -67.52 -37.67 3.87
N LEU A 624 -68.50 -37.35 4.71
CA LEU A 624 -69.89 -37.12 4.37
C LEU A 624 -70.23 -35.63 4.54
N VAL A 625 -70.71 -34.99 3.47
CA VAL A 625 -71.16 -33.60 3.44
C VAL A 625 -72.67 -33.52 3.27
N TYR A 626 -73.35 -32.78 4.13
CA TYR A 626 -74.82 -32.63 4.10
C TYR A 626 -75.28 -31.34 4.77
N ASP A 627 -76.51 -30.90 4.50
CA ASP A 627 -77.13 -29.78 5.23
C ASP A 627 -77.57 -30.27 6.62
N GLY A 628 -76.77 -29.94 7.63
CA GLY A 628 -77.01 -30.33 9.02
C GLY A 628 -78.31 -29.80 9.60
N GLU A 629 -78.68 -28.55 9.27
CA GLU A 629 -79.93 -27.95 9.74
C GLU A 629 -81.14 -28.66 9.13
N GLN A 630 -81.10 -28.93 7.82
CA GLN A 630 -82.15 -29.65 7.14
C GLN A 630 -82.26 -31.09 7.63
N PHE A 631 -81.13 -31.77 7.84
CA PHE A 631 -81.07 -33.14 8.35
C PHE A 631 -81.67 -33.23 9.77
N GLY A 632 -81.23 -32.37 10.69
CA GLY A 632 -81.78 -32.30 12.05
C GLY A 632 -83.27 -31.95 12.07
N ASN A 633 -83.72 -31.02 11.21
CA ASN A 633 -85.13 -30.67 11.08
C ASN A 633 -85.98 -31.83 10.52
N ARG A 634 -85.47 -32.62 9.57
CA ARG A 634 -86.15 -33.81 9.04
C ARG A 634 -86.31 -34.85 10.15
N LEU A 635 -85.25 -35.15 10.91
CA LEU A 635 -85.29 -36.05 12.05
C LEU A 635 -86.30 -35.58 13.11
N ALA A 636 -86.24 -34.30 13.50
CA ALA A 636 -87.20 -33.73 14.45
C ALA A 636 -88.65 -33.81 13.95
N ASN A 637 -88.90 -33.60 12.65
CA ASN A 637 -90.24 -33.71 12.06
C ASN A 637 -90.76 -35.16 12.01
N ILE A 638 -89.88 -36.15 11.82
CA ILE A 638 -90.24 -37.57 11.92
C ILE A 638 -90.74 -37.86 13.32
N VAL A 639 -89.97 -37.46 14.35
CA VAL A 639 -90.36 -37.62 15.76
C VAL A 639 -91.68 -36.89 16.05
N ARG A 640 -91.83 -35.64 15.60
CA ARG A 640 -93.02 -34.83 15.92
C ARG A 640 -94.30 -35.31 15.23
N HIS A 641 -94.23 -35.71 13.97
CA HIS A 641 -95.42 -35.89 13.13
C HIS A 641 -95.64 -37.33 12.64
N ASN A 642 -94.64 -38.19 12.70
CA ASN A 642 -94.74 -39.57 12.21
C ASN A 642 -94.68 -40.62 13.33
N LEU A 643 -94.44 -40.22 14.58
CA LEU A 643 -94.48 -41.07 15.76
C LEU A 643 -95.51 -40.57 16.79
N ALA A 644 -96.40 -41.48 17.21
CA ALA A 644 -97.21 -41.28 18.41
C ALA A 644 -96.38 -41.58 19.68
N GLU A 645 -96.84 -41.10 20.84
CA GLU A 645 -96.23 -41.44 22.13
C GLU A 645 -96.15 -42.98 22.30
N GLY A 646 -94.96 -43.48 22.65
CA GLY A 646 -94.68 -44.91 22.83
C GLY A 646 -94.53 -45.72 21.53
N GLU A 647 -94.50 -45.06 20.37
CA GLU A 647 -94.18 -45.68 19.07
C GLU A 647 -92.67 -45.60 18.80
N SER A 648 -92.09 -46.70 18.31
CA SER A 648 -90.69 -46.78 17.90
C SER A 648 -90.58 -46.87 16.38
N ILE A 649 -89.46 -46.39 15.85
CA ILE A 649 -89.08 -46.55 14.44
C ILE A 649 -87.61 -47.00 14.35
N PRO A 650 -87.32 -48.11 13.64
CA PRO A 650 -85.96 -48.54 13.39
C PRO A 650 -85.15 -47.51 12.59
N TYR A 651 -83.87 -47.32 12.90
CA TYR A 651 -83.00 -46.38 12.15
C TYR A 651 -82.89 -46.75 10.68
N THR A 652 -82.90 -48.06 10.37
CA THR A 652 -82.97 -48.56 9.00
C THR A 652 -84.22 -48.07 8.25
N GLN A 653 -85.35 -47.91 8.95
CA GLN A 653 -86.57 -47.37 8.38
C GLN A 653 -86.51 -45.85 8.22
N ILE A 654 -85.89 -45.15 9.18
CA ILE A 654 -85.62 -43.70 9.10
C ILE A 654 -84.79 -43.41 7.83
N ARG A 655 -83.64 -44.07 7.69
CA ARG A 655 -82.76 -43.97 6.51
C ARG A 655 -83.51 -44.19 5.21
N ASN A 656 -84.14 -45.35 5.05
CA ASN A 656 -84.67 -45.78 3.75
C ASN A 656 -85.89 -44.99 3.28
N ARG A 657 -86.66 -44.38 4.20
CA ARG A 657 -87.95 -43.77 3.86
C ARG A 657 -87.98 -42.26 4.01
N TYR A 658 -87.13 -41.69 4.85
CA TYR A 658 -87.25 -40.28 5.26
C TYR A 658 -85.97 -39.46 5.09
N LEU A 659 -84.80 -40.10 4.95
CA LEU A 659 -83.53 -39.41 4.78
C LEU A 659 -82.99 -39.63 3.37
N ALA A 660 -82.42 -38.58 2.79
CA ALA A 660 -81.62 -38.67 1.58
C ALA A 660 -80.16 -39.03 1.92
N VAL A 661 -79.66 -38.54 3.06
CA VAL A 661 -78.31 -38.76 3.57
C VAL A 661 -78.14 -40.21 4.08
N PRO A 662 -77.09 -40.93 3.67
CA PRO A 662 -76.77 -42.28 4.16
C PRO A 662 -76.12 -42.21 5.54
N ALA A 663 -76.83 -41.64 6.52
CA ALA A 663 -76.31 -41.42 7.86
C ALA A 663 -76.19 -42.73 8.67
N PRO A 664 -75.05 -43.02 9.31
CA PRO A 664 -74.93 -44.15 10.23
C PRO A 664 -75.84 -43.97 11.46
N ASP A 665 -76.05 -45.04 12.21
CA ASP A 665 -76.92 -45.00 13.40
C ASP A 665 -76.40 -43.96 14.42
N GLU A 666 -75.09 -43.87 14.63
CA GLU A 666 -74.43 -42.90 15.50
C GLU A 666 -74.77 -41.45 15.12
N LEU A 667 -74.62 -41.09 13.84
CA LEU A 667 -74.95 -39.74 13.37
C LEU A 667 -76.42 -39.38 13.58
N ILE A 668 -77.34 -40.34 13.41
CA ILE A 668 -78.77 -40.13 13.68
C ILE A 668 -79.01 -39.92 15.17
N VAL A 669 -78.34 -40.71 16.02
CA VAL A 669 -78.43 -40.61 17.48
C VAL A 669 -77.90 -39.27 17.97
N ASP A 670 -76.69 -38.90 17.59
CA ASP A 670 -76.04 -37.65 18.01
C ASP A 670 -76.88 -36.44 17.59
N THR A 671 -77.31 -36.41 16.32
CA THR A 671 -78.16 -35.33 15.82
C THR A 671 -79.49 -35.24 16.57
N LEU A 672 -80.10 -36.38 16.95
CA LEU A 672 -81.34 -36.39 17.74
C LEU A 672 -81.12 -35.92 19.17
N GLN A 673 -79.98 -36.27 19.79
CA GLN A 673 -79.61 -35.87 21.15
C GLN A 673 -79.27 -34.37 21.25
N GLU A 674 -78.81 -33.77 20.16
CA GLU A 674 -78.56 -32.33 20.06
C GLU A 674 -79.78 -31.53 19.57
N SER A 675 -80.81 -32.22 19.09
CA SER A 675 -82.01 -31.62 18.53
C SER A 675 -82.97 -31.06 19.60
N PRO A 676 -83.85 -30.10 19.27
CA PRO A 676 -84.90 -29.64 20.19
C PRO A 676 -85.92 -30.70 20.62
N VAL A 677 -85.85 -31.92 20.07
CA VAL A 677 -86.68 -33.08 20.46
C VAL A 677 -85.91 -34.10 21.30
N ALA A 678 -84.67 -33.81 21.71
CA ALA A 678 -83.83 -34.73 22.48
C ALA A 678 -84.49 -35.23 23.76
N SER A 679 -85.27 -34.37 24.43
CA SER A 679 -86.06 -34.75 25.62
C SER A 679 -87.26 -35.64 25.32
N ASP A 680 -87.71 -35.70 24.06
CA ASP A 680 -88.91 -36.39 23.61
C ASP A 680 -88.57 -37.77 23.00
N VAL A 681 -87.30 -38.17 23.00
CA VAL A 681 -86.82 -39.42 22.41
C VAL A 681 -85.91 -40.21 23.34
N GLU A 682 -85.98 -41.53 23.23
CA GLU A 682 -85.00 -42.46 23.78
C GLU A 682 -84.38 -43.23 22.60
N CYS A 683 -83.05 -43.15 22.49
CA CYS A 683 -82.28 -43.75 21.40
C CYS A 683 -81.62 -45.04 21.90
N ASP A 684 -82.04 -46.18 21.35
CA ASP A 684 -81.40 -47.47 21.58
C ASP A 684 -80.41 -47.80 20.44
N GLU A 685 -79.79 -48.98 20.47
CA GLU A 685 -78.81 -49.42 19.46
C GLU A 685 -79.39 -49.57 18.04
N THR A 686 -80.70 -49.75 17.86
CA THR A 686 -81.29 -50.06 16.53
C THR A 686 -82.56 -49.30 16.17
N GLU A 687 -83.17 -48.60 17.12
CA GLU A 687 -84.41 -47.85 16.93
C GLU A 687 -84.47 -46.64 17.86
N VAL A 688 -85.29 -45.66 17.47
CA VAL A 688 -85.65 -44.52 18.33
C VAL A 688 -87.11 -44.64 18.75
N THR A 689 -87.37 -44.41 20.04
CA THR A 689 -88.70 -44.43 20.63
C THR A 689 -89.10 -43.03 21.09
N LYS A 690 -90.32 -42.60 20.76
CA LYS A 690 -90.85 -41.33 21.26
C LYS A 690 -91.37 -41.48 22.69
N VAL A 691 -90.73 -40.79 23.64
CA VAL A 691 -91.14 -40.72 25.04
C VAL A 691 -92.06 -39.52 25.28
N ALA A 692 -92.90 -39.60 26.32
CA ALA A 692 -94.04 -38.68 26.54
C ALA A 692 -93.63 -37.31 27.10
#